data_AF-A0AAW6ETH8-F1
#
_entry.id   AF-A0AAW6ETH8-F1
#
_cell.length_a   1.000
_cell.length_b   1.000
_cell.length_c   1.000
_cell.angle_alpha   90.00
_cell.angle_beta   90.00
_cell.angle_gamma   90.00
#
_symmetry.space_group_name_H-M   'P 1'
#
loop_
_entity.id
_entity.type
_entity.pdbx_description
1 polymer ?
#
loop_
_entity_poly.entity_id
_entity_poly.type
_entity_poly.pdbx_seq_one_letter_code
_entity_poly.pdbx_strand_id
1 'polypeptide(L)'
;MSGVDSLNEFYVHENMQLLEQLEEILLAGQSENGKLDKEHIEEIFRAMHTIKGSSAMMGYDSLTKLTHSVEDIFDAIRNGLELSSNQWDEVVDLVLASIDFLKEEMLNIQDGLLPEASIEELHDKAINFLKSATNKEDDIDNKSNENIQELAENKEEKITAKNSNENYLCAKVFFEKGCAMESIRALGVLTILQSLCSEVKHIPQDLDSDCDDVIIKDGFVLYMRTVQEQSLIEEAIKDTMFLDKYEIHRLNDEELESVFGIIAPKEEIKEEKNCDINEEIIEAPKEESAEVVEESKEQSTNIIEEKQAQVQKKDKKEEQNQGHAHSKNSYLTVNINKIDTLMNLVGEIVTTESMVEKQSQVENFDRDSFEKQARRLHQLTNELQDVVMSMRMVPISSTFTKMQRVVRDMSRKTGKLVDLVLIGEQTEVDRNILENISDPLMHMIRNSMDHGIETLEERKNTTKPERATVTLEAKNTGGDVVIIIKDDGRGLNKETIVKKAIEKGITTKSIDEISDKEAYNFIMAPGFSTKEAVSEYSGRGVGMDVVYTNIRKLRGSISIDSEPGNGTTFILRIPLTLAIVDGMKVNIGDQIYIIPALSIKEVFRQGDYEIVKNPNGQEHSIIRGNCYEIVRVSNVLGINSEKNDEGIMILVESEMGNVCIIVDGILGQQQVVIKPIPTLLTQFDKVQSYMSGCSILEDGSISLILDVNAIIHK
;
A
#
# COMPACT_ATOMS: atom_id res chain seq x y z
N MET A 1 24.39 10.59 4.15
CA MET A 1 23.06 10.64 4.79
C MET A 1 23.33 10.97 6.23
N SER A 2 22.88 12.14 6.66
CA SER A 2 23.04 12.65 8.02
C SER A 2 22.33 11.69 8.99
N GLY A 3 22.81 11.55 10.24
CA GLY A 3 22.08 10.77 11.26
C GLY A 3 20.63 11.24 11.48
N VAL A 4 20.37 12.53 11.23
CA VAL A 4 19.03 13.16 11.27
C VAL A 4 18.10 12.61 10.19
N ASP A 5 18.62 12.29 8.99
CA ASP A 5 17.81 11.75 7.89
C ASP A 5 17.30 10.35 8.23
N SER A 6 18.14 9.52 8.88
CA SER A 6 17.78 8.17 9.31
C SER A 6 16.76 8.16 10.45
N LEU A 7 16.79 9.17 11.33
CA LEU A 7 15.88 9.28 12.45
C LEU A 7 14.49 9.74 12.00
N ASN A 8 14.45 10.71 11.08
CA ASN A 8 13.22 11.14 10.43
C ASN A 8 12.61 10.03 9.57
N GLU A 9 13.41 9.26 8.81
CA GLU A 9 12.91 8.12 8.04
C GLU A 9 12.25 7.06 8.94
N PHE A 10 12.88 6.73 10.09
CA PHE A 10 12.32 5.78 11.04
C PHE A 10 11.02 6.31 11.68
N TYR A 11 11.05 7.55 12.16
CA TYR A 11 9.88 8.23 12.73
C TYR A 11 8.71 8.25 11.74
N VAL A 12 8.94 8.67 10.50
CA VAL A 12 7.89 8.73 9.47
C VAL A 12 7.35 7.33 9.21
N HIS A 13 8.21 6.33 9.01
CA HIS A 13 7.77 4.98 8.69
C HIS A 13 6.93 4.34 9.81
N GLU A 14 7.37 4.44 11.07
CA GLU A 14 6.66 3.87 12.22
C GLU A 14 5.30 4.55 12.44
N ASN A 15 5.28 5.89 12.45
CA ASN A 15 4.04 6.63 12.71
C ASN A 15 3.05 6.52 11.53
N MET A 16 3.53 6.44 10.29
CA MET A 16 2.66 6.24 9.13
C MET A 16 1.96 4.87 9.20
N GLN A 17 2.66 3.83 9.65
CA GLN A 17 2.07 2.50 9.86
C GLN A 17 1.02 2.53 10.99
N LEU A 18 1.30 3.19 12.12
CA LEU A 18 0.33 3.36 13.21
C LEU A 18 -0.91 4.15 12.78
N LEU A 19 -0.74 5.19 11.97
CA LEU A 19 -1.84 6.00 11.44
C LEU A 19 -2.71 5.21 10.44
N GLU A 20 -2.12 4.32 9.64
CA GLU A 20 -2.88 3.40 8.77
C GLU A 20 -3.70 2.39 9.59
N GLN A 21 -3.10 1.78 10.61
CA GLN A 21 -3.80 0.85 11.51
C GLN A 21 -4.97 1.54 12.24
N LEU A 22 -4.75 2.77 12.73
CA LEU A 22 -5.78 3.59 13.36
C LEU A 22 -6.98 3.84 12.44
N GLU A 23 -6.71 4.20 11.18
CA GLU A 23 -7.74 4.44 10.17
C GLU A 23 -8.57 3.18 9.87
N GLU A 24 -7.91 2.02 9.76
CA GLU A 24 -8.57 0.74 9.54
C GLU A 24 -9.51 0.35 10.70
N ILE A 25 -9.04 0.48 11.95
CA ILE A 25 -9.83 0.19 13.15
C ILE A 25 -11.06 1.10 13.24
N LEU A 26 -10.90 2.39 12.96
CA LEU A 26 -11.98 3.38 12.99
C LEU A 26 -13.07 3.08 11.95
N LEU A 27 -12.70 2.60 10.77
CA LEU A 27 -13.62 2.29 9.68
C LEU A 27 -14.30 0.92 9.87
N ALA A 28 -13.55 -0.09 10.31
CA ALA A 28 -14.08 -1.42 10.60
C ALA A 28 -15.12 -1.38 11.74
N GLY A 29 -14.80 -0.68 12.84
CA GLY A 29 -15.69 -0.57 14.00
C GLY A 29 -17.03 0.15 13.72
N GLN A 30 -17.11 0.97 12.66
CA GLN A 30 -18.39 1.59 12.27
C GLN A 30 -19.33 0.61 11.57
N SER A 31 -18.80 -0.40 10.88
CA SER A 31 -19.58 -1.24 9.95
C SER A 31 -20.53 -2.21 10.67
N GLU A 32 -20.25 -2.56 11.93
CA GLU A 32 -21.03 -3.57 12.65
C GLU A 32 -22.16 -2.97 13.51
N ASN A 33 -21.98 -1.83 14.19
CA ASN A 33 -22.99 -1.27 15.12
C ASN A 33 -22.96 0.26 15.31
N GLY A 34 -22.11 1.00 14.57
CA GLY A 34 -21.92 2.45 14.78
C GLY A 34 -21.34 2.83 16.15
N LYS A 35 -20.73 1.87 16.85
CA LYS A 35 -20.01 2.04 18.13
C LYS A 35 -18.71 1.25 18.07
N LEU A 36 -17.63 1.82 18.57
CA LEU A 36 -16.36 1.13 18.75
C LEU A 36 -16.41 0.27 20.01
N ASP A 37 -15.98 -0.99 19.89
CA ASP A 37 -15.80 -1.88 21.04
C ASP A 37 -14.65 -1.41 21.93
N LYS A 38 -14.65 -1.89 23.18
CA LYS A 38 -13.62 -1.53 24.17
C LYS A 38 -12.19 -1.88 23.72
N GLU A 39 -12.01 -2.99 23.01
CA GLU A 39 -10.71 -3.40 22.46
C GLU A 39 -10.21 -2.38 21.41
N HIS A 40 -11.07 -1.98 20.48
CA HIS A 40 -10.76 -0.96 19.48
C HIS A 40 -10.41 0.40 20.12
N ILE A 41 -11.13 0.79 21.19
CA ILE A 41 -10.84 2.03 21.94
C ILE A 41 -9.46 1.98 22.62
N GLU A 42 -9.10 0.84 23.22
CA GLU A 42 -7.79 0.65 23.86
C GLU A 42 -6.65 0.67 22.83
N GLU A 43 -6.85 0.07 21.66
CA GLU A 43 -5.86 0.04 20.59
C GLU A 43 -5.63 1.44 20.02
N ILE A 44 -6.71 2.21 19.78
CA ILE A 44 -6.63 3.60 19.33
C ILE A 44 -5.87 4.46 20.34
N PHE A 45 -6.19 4.32 21.63
CA PHE A 45 -5.50 5.05 22.70
C PHE A 45 -3.99 4.75 22.73
N ARG A 46 -3.60 3.46 22.63
CA ARG A 46 -2.19 3.06 22.63
C ARG A 46 -1.43 3.61 21.42
N ALA A 47 -2.03 3.55 20.24
CA ALA A 47 -1.42 4.10 19.03
C ALA A 47 -1.21 5.61 19.14
N MET A 48 -2.23 6.37 19.57
CA MET A 48 -2.10 7.82 19.78
C MET A 48 -1.07 8.19 20.85
N HIS A 49 -1.01 7.42 21.95
CA HIS A 49 0.00 7.60 22.99
C HIS A 49 1.43 7.38 22.47
N THR A 50 1.60 6.37 21.60
CA THR A 50 2.89 6.06 20.97
C THR A 50 3.31 7.16 20.00
N ILE A 51 2.38 7.66 19.16
CA ILE A 51 2.65 8.77 18.24
C ILE A 51 2.99 10.06 19.01
N LYS A 52 2.32 10.33 20.14
CA LYS A 52 2.65 11.46 21.01
C LYS A 52 4.08 11.37 21.54
N GLY A 53 4.48 10.18 22.04
CA GLY A 53 5.81 9.94 22.57
C GLY A 53 6.91 10.07 21.52
N SER A 54 6.72 9.47 20.36
CA SER A 54 7.67 9.56 19.24
C SER A 54 7.79 11.00 18.73
N SER A 55 6.68 11.75 18.67
CA SER A 55 6.67 13.16 18.23
C SER A 55 7.37 14.09 19.21
N ALA A 56 7.19 13.83 20.52
CA ALA A 56 7.91 14.57 21.57
C ALA A 56 9.42 14.28 21.53
N MET A 57 9.82 13.04 21.23
CA MET A 57 11.24 12.66 21.08
C MET A 57 11.92 13.38 19.91
N MET A 58 11.17 13.68 18.84
CA MET A 58 11.66 14.45 17.69
C MET A 58 11.59 15.98 17.90
N GLY A 59 10.97 16.45 18.98
CA GLY A 59 10.75 17.89 19.22
C GLY A 59 9.64 18.51 18.36
N TYR A 60 8.72 17.71 17.82
CA TYR A 60 7.59 18.18 17.03
C TYR A 60 6.40 18.57 17.91
N ASP A 61 6.53 19.70 18.62
CA ASP A 61 5.56 20.19 19.62
C ASP A 61 4.12 20.28 19.08
N SER A 62 3.99 20.71 17.82
CA SER A 62 2.71 20.82 17.12
C SER A 62 2.01 19.46 17.06
N LEU A 63 2.70 18.43 16.57
CA LEU A 63 2.16 17.07 16.44
C LEU A 63 1.87 16.45 17.82
N THR A 64 2.72 16.70 18.82
CA THR A 64 2.50 16.29 20.21
C THR A 64 1.22 16.88 20.80
N LYS A 65 0.92 18.17 20.53
CA LYS A 65 -0.31 18.81 21.03
C LYS A 65 -1.57 18.21 20.40
N LEU A 66 -1.57 17.99 19.08
CA LEU A 66 -2.73 17.39 18.39
C LEU A 66 -2.98 15.96 18.87
N THR A 67 -1.93 15.14 18.92
CA THR A 67 -2.04 13.73 19.36
C THR A 67 -2.52 13.63 20.80
N HIS A 68 -2.05 14.51 21.69
CA HIS A 68 -2.54 14.62 23.07
C HIS A 68 -4.03 14.98 23.14
N SER A 69 -4.50 15.96 22.34
CA SER A 69 -5.92 16.35 22.35
C SER A 69 -6.86 15.23 21.90
N VAL A 70 -6.41 14.38 20.98
CA VAL A 70 -7.17 13.20 20.54
C VAL A 70 -7.07 12.07 21.59
N GLU A 71 -5.90 11.87 22.20
CA GLU A 71 -5.72 10.91 23.30
C GLU A 71 -6.67 11.21 24.47
N ASP A 72 -6.84 12.49 24.84
CA ASP A 72 -7.75 12.92 25.91
C ASP A 72 -9.23 12.56 25.62
N ILE A 73 -9.65 12.61 24.36
CA ILE A 73 -11.01 12.17 23.95
C ILE A 73 -11.19 10.69 24.24
N PHE A 74 -10.23 9.86 23.82
CA PHE A 74 -10.31 8.41 24.03
C PHE A 74 -10.11 8.02 25.50
N ASP A 75 -9.33 8.79 26.27
CA ASP A 75 -9.23 8.58 27.71
C ASP A 75 -10.55 8.88 28.42
N ALA A 76 -11.25 9.96 28.04
CA ALA A 76 -12.58 10.27 28.57
C ALA A 76 -13.60 9.16 28.25
N ILE A 77 -13.58 8.64 27.01
CA ILE A 77 -14.43 7.50 26.58
C ILE A 77 -14.10 6.24 27.40
N ARG A 78 -12.81 5.94 27.59
CA ARG A 78 -12.35 4.81 28.42
C ARG A 78 -12.81 4.93 29.87
N ASN A 79 -12.81 6.14 30.41
CA ASN A 79 -13.22 6.45 31.77
C ASN A 79 -14.75 6.56 31.98
N GLY A 80 -15.55 6.18 30.98
CA GLY A 80 -17.00 6.00 31.11
C GLY A 80 -17.87 7.09 30.50
N LEU A 81 -17.32 7.92 29.60
CA LEU A 81 -18.11 8.88 28.81
C LEU A 81 -19.00 8.13 27.79
N GLU A 82 -20.30 8.11 28.02
CA GLU A 82 -21.26 7.55 27.07
C GLU A 82 -21.62 8.57 25.98
N LEU A 83 -21.26 8.26 24.73
CA LEU A 83 -21.54 9.10 23.57
C LEU A 83 -22.83 8.66 22.86
N SER A 84 -23.62 9.64 22.41
CA SER A 84 -24.73 9.40 21.48
C SER A 84 -24.21 9.06 20.08
N SER A 85 -25.05 8.46 19.22
CA SER A 85 -24.67 8.11 17.84
C SER A 85 -24.14 9.30 17.03
N ASN A 86 -24.75 10.48 17.19
CA ASN A 86 -24.28 11.69 16.49
C ASN A 86 -22.92 12.19 17.02
N GLN A 87 -22.66 12.04 18.32
CA GLN A 87 -21.37 12.44 18.90
C GLN A 87 -20.26 11.46 18.51
N TRP A 88 -20.57 10.16 18.35
CA TRP A 88 -19.63 9.21 17.77
C TRP A 88 -19.23 9.59 16.34
N ASP A 89 -20.19 10.03 15.54
CA ASP A 89 -19.93 10.52 14.18
C ASP A 89 -19.03 11.77 14.15
N GLU A 90 -19.12 12.64 15.17
CA GLU A 90 -18.24 13.81 15.34
C GLU A 90 -16.83 13.41 15.80
N VAL A 91 -16.70 12.47 16.75
CA VAL A 91 -15.39 11.94 17.19
C VAL A 91 -14.65 11.34 16.02
N VAL A 92 -15.31 10.45 15.27
CA VAL A 92 -14.61 9.75 14.19
C VAL A 92 -14.19 10.72 13.08
N ASP A 93 -14.98 11.75 12.76
CA ASP A 93 -14.56 12.78 11.81
C ASP A 93 -13.36 13.58 12.29
N LEU A 94 -13.35 13.96 13.57
CA LEU A 94 -12.23 14.68 14.17
C LEU A 94 -10.95 13.83 14.14
N VAL A 95 -11.06 12.55 14.44
CA VAL A 95 -9.90 11.63 14.45
C VAL A 95 -9.41 11.38 13.03
N LEU A 96 -10.30 11.16 12.05
CA LEU A 96 -9.92 11.00 10.65
C LEU A 96 -9.26 12.27 10.08
N ALA A 97 -9.76 13.45 10.44
CA ALA A 97 -9.15 14.73 10.07
C ALA A 97 -7.78 14.93 10.74
N SER A 98 -7.62 14.49 11.99
CA SER A 98 -6.34 14.51 12.69
C SER A 98 -5.34 13.54 12.07
N ILE A 99 -5.78 12.35 11.66
CA ILE A 99 -4.95 11.37 10.93
C ILE A 99 -4.47 11.95 9.59
N ASP A 100 -5.35 12.61 8.83
CA ASP A 100 -4.96 13.24 7.55
C ASP A 100 -3.90 14.32 7.75
N PHE A 101 -4.12 15.20 8.73
CA PHE A 101 -3.16 16.23 9.07
C PHE A 101 -1.81 15.63 9.48
N LEU A 102 -1.81 14.62 10.36
CA LEU A 102 -0.59 13.94 10.78
C LEU A 102 0.12 13.26 9.59
N LYS A 103 -0.61 12.63 8.68
CA LYS A 103 -0.02 12.02 7.47
C LYS A 103 0.59 13.06 6.54
N GLU A 104 -0.06 14.20 6.34
CA GLU A 104 0.47 15.30 5.53
C GLU A 104 1.76 15.86 6.14
N GLU A 105 1.79 16.09 7.45
CA GLU A 105 3.00 16.57 8.14
C GLU A 105 4.13 15.54 8.12
N MET A 106 3.82 14.24 8.21
CA MET A 106 4.83 13.17 8.08
C MET A 106 5.45 13.13 6.67
N LEU A 107 4.65 13.39 5.62
CA LEU A 107 5.17 13.52 4.26
C LEU A 107 6.04 14.78 4.11
N ASN A 108 5.65 15.90 4.74
CA ASN A 108 6.46 17.11 4.76
C ASN A 108 7.82 16.85 5.45
N ILE A 109 7.83 16.12 6.57
CA ILE A 109 9.06 15.72 7.26
C ILE A 109 9.93 14.79 6.38
N GLN A 110 9.31 13.88 5.63
CA GLN A 110 10.00 13.00 4.67
C GLN A 110 10.67 13.79 3.53
N ASP A 111 10.04 14.87 3.08
CA ASP A 111 10.58 15.80 2.08
C ASP A 111 11.60 16.81 2.66
N GLY A 112 11.92 16.70 3.95
CA GLY A 112 12.89 17.53 4.66
C GLY A 112 12.38 18.91 5.09
N LEU A 113 11.05 19.11 5.11
CA LEU A 113 10.39 20.31 5.58
C LEU A 113 10.04 20.18 7.06
N LEU A 114 10.14 21.28 7.81
CA LEU A 114 9.69 21.33 9.20
C LEU A 114 8.15 21.42 9.25
N PRO A 115 7.49 20.77 10.22
CA PRO A 115 6.05 20.88 10.40
C PRO A 115 5.67 22.31 10.82
N GLU A 116 5.14 23.11 9.88
CA GLU A 116 4.74 24.52 10.08
C GLU A 116 3.21 24.71 10.05
N ALA A 117 2.42 23.65 9.85
CA ALA A 117 0.98 23.80 9.64
C ALA A 117 0.23 24.15 10.93
N SER A 118 -0.76 25.06 10.83
CA SER A 118 -1.54 25.53 11.98
C SER A 118 -2.50 24.45 12.48
N ILE A 119 -2.30 24.00 13.72
CA ILE A 119 -3.11 22.96 14.37
C ILE A 119 -4.36 23.51 15.08
N GLU A 120 -4.43 24.84 15.22
CA GLU A 120 -5.45 25.55 16.02
C GLU A 120 -6.88 25.09 15.71
N GLU A 121 -7.24 24.91 14.44
CA GLU A 121 -8.62 24.52 14.07
C GLU A 121 -9.00 23.11 14.53
N LEU A 122 -8.09 22.13 14.40
CA LEU A 122 -8.35 20.74 14.81
C LEU A 122 -8.28 20.59 16.33
N HIS A 123 -7.30 21.24 16.96
CA HIS A 123 -7.15 21.25 18.41
C HIS A 123 -8.33 21.92 19.11
N ASP A 124 -8.81 23.05 18.58
CA ASP A 124 -9.99 23.73 19.12
C ASP A 124 -11.26 22.89 18.95
N LYS A 125 -11.42 22.17 17.83
CA LYS A 125 -12.53 21.21 17.65
C LYS A 125 -12.46 20.08 18.67
N ALA A 126 -11.27 19.54 18.95
CA ALA A 126 -11.08 18.49 19.95
C ALA A 126 -11.45 18.94 21.37
N ILE A 127 -10.96 20.12 21.77
CA ILE A 127 -11.27 20.70 23.08
C ILE A 127 -12.75 21.04 23.19
N ASN A 128 -13.35 21.64 22.16
CA ASN A 128 -14.77 22.00 22.18
C ASN A 128 -15.67 20.76 22.24
N PHE A 129 -15.28 19.66 21.57
CA PHE A 129 -15.97 18.38 21.68
C PHE A 129 -15.94 17.88 23.13
N LEU A 130 -14.77 17.81 23.77
CA LEU A 130 -14.64 17.40 25.18
C LEU A 130 -15.46 18.28 26.13
N LYS A 131 -15.46 19.60 25.93
CA LYS A 131 -16.27 20.56 26.70
C LYS A 131 -17.77 20.28 26.53
N SER A 132 -18.22 20.00 25.31
CA SER A 132 -19.63 19.70 25.02
C SER A 132 -20.09 18.34 25.56
N ALA A 133 -19.20 17.33 25.57
CA ALA A 133 -19.54 15.97 25.95
C ALA A 133 -19.50 15.74 27.48
N THR A 134 -18.69 16.51 28.22
CA THR A 134 -18.50 16.32 29.67
C THR A 134 -19.48 17.10 30.55
N ASN A 135 -20.35 17.96 30.00
CA ASN A 135 -21.27 18.82 30.78
C ASN A 135 -20.58 19.50 31.99
N LYS A 136 -19.32 19.91 31.81
CA LYS A 136 -18.60 20.75 32.77
C LYS A 136 -18.49 22.15 32.17
N GLU A 137 -19.51 22.97 32.42
CA GLU A 137 -19.29 24.42 32.46
C GLU A 137 -18.35 24.68 33.65
N ASP A 138 -17.19 25.26 33.33
CA ASP A 138 -16.14 25.74 34.24
C ASP A 138 -15.33 24.70 35.02
N ASP A 139 -14.32 24.05 34.39
CA ASP A 139 -13.10 23.61 35.12
C ASP A 139 -11.90 23.14 34.25
N ILE A 140 -11.71 23.66 33.03
CA ILE A 140 -10.54 23.32 32.17
C ILE A 140 -9.59 24.51 31.95
N ASP A 141 -10.03 25.76 32.19
CA ASP A 141 -9.16 26.94 32.05
C ASP A 141 -8.11 27.08 33.18
N ASN A 142 -8.09 26.18 34.16
CA ASN A 142 -7.10 26.16 35.25
C ASN A 142 -5.93 25.17 35.06
N LYS A 143 -5.85 24.42 33.95
CA LYS A 143 -4.66 23.57 33.67
C LYS A 143 -3.72 24.12 32.59
N SER A 144 -4.15 25.12 31.82
CA SER A 144 -3.34 25.73 30.76
C SER A 144 -2.57 26.99 31.18
N ASN A 145 -2.82 27.53 32.38
CA ASN A 145 -2.22 28.80 32.83
C ASN A 145 -1.20 28.71 33.97
N GLU A 146 -0.85 27.52 34.49
CA GLU A 146 0.23 27.40 35.50
C GLU A 146 1.65 27.31 34.91
N ASN A 147 1.82 27.10 33.59
CA ASN A 147 3.14 26.80 33.01
C ASN A 147 3.81 27.94 32.20
N ILE A 148 3.37 29.20 32.32
CA ILE A 148 3.99 30.33 31.57
C ILE A 148 4.64 31.38 32.49
N GLN A 149 4.62 31.21 33.81
CA GLN A 149 5.12 32.26 34.71
C GLN A 149 6.05 31.79 35.83
N GLU A 150 6.92 30.83 35.55
CA GLU A 150 8.11 30.52 36.39
C GLU A 150 9.34 30.22 35.53
N LEU A 151 9.76 31.17 34.68
CA LEU A 151 11.07 31.10 33.99
C LEU A 151 11.87 32.41 34.06
N ALA A 152 11.49 33.32 34.94
CA ALA A 152 12.31 34.51 35.22
C ALA A 152 12.26 34.85 36.71
N GLU A 153 13.36 34.52 37.39
CA GLU A 153 13.87 35.03 38.68
C GLU A 153 14.11 33.92 39.72
N ASN A 154 15.29 33.30 39.67
CA ASN A 154 15.87 32.66 40.85
C ASN A 154 17.03 33.51 41.38
N LYS A 155 16.79 34.19 42.51
CA LYS A 155 17.83 34.60 43.45
C LYS A 155 18.13 33.44 44.38
N GLU A 156 19.43 33.25 44.61
CA GLU A 156 20.06 32.33 45.54
C GLU A 156 19.35 32.23 46.91
N GLU A 157 19.01 31.01 47.34
CA GLU A 157 18.97 30.67 48.77
C GLU A 157 19.61 29.29 49.02
N LYS A 158 20.63 29.30 49.89
CA LYS A 158 21.26 28.11 50.48
C LYS A 158 20.34 27.53 51.56
N ILE A 159 20.07 26.22 51.54
CA ILE A 159 19.63 25.50 52.75
C ILE A 159 20.30 24.11 52.86
N THR A 160 20.91 23.94 54.02
CA THR A 160 21.52 22.78 54.66
C THR A 160 20.49 21.84 55.31
N ALA A 161 20.57 20.52 55.08
CA ALA A 161 20.39 19.41 56.05
C ALA A 161 20.07 18.07 55.33
N LYS A 162 20.74 16.96 55.73
CA LYS A 162 20.56 15.60 55.18
C LYS A 162 19.21 15.02 55.67
N ASN A 163 18.22 14.86 54.79
CA ASN A 163 16.98 14.16 55.11
C ASN A 163 17.22 12.64 55.17
N SER A 164 16.66 11.95 56.16
CA SER A 164 17.00 10.57 56.54
C SER A 164 16.40 9.46 55.65
N ASN A 165 15.79 9.80 54.50
CA ASN A 165 15.07 8.84 53.64
C ASN A 165 15.45 8.94 52.16
N GLU A 166 16.58 9.57 51.85
CA GLU A 166 17.02 9.81 50.47
C GLU A 166 18.32 9.06 50.19
N ASN A 167 18.32 8.31 49.10
CA ASN A 167 19.49 7.61 48.59
C ASN A 167 20.20 8.47 47.55
N TYR A 168 21.53 8.51 47.64
CA TYR A 168 22.39 9.17 46.66
C TYR A 168 23.19 8.08 45.94
N LEU A 169 22.96 7.96 44.64
CA LEU A 169 23.52 6.90 43.78
C LEU A 169 24.32 7.50 42.64
N CYS A 170 25.43 6.86 42.28
CA CYS A 170 26.22 7.16 41.10
C CYS A 170 26.10 5.97 40.15
N ALA A 171 25.64 6.22 38.93
CA ALA A 171 25.57 5.25 37.84
C ALA A 171 26.53 5.65 36.73
N LYS A 172 27.33 4.70 36.26
CA LYS A 172 28.23 4.87 35.13
C LYS A 172 27.85 3.89 34.03
N VAL A 173 27.64 4.39 32.82
CA VAL A 173 27.05 3.65 31.69
C VAL A 173 27.99 3.68 30.50
N PHE A 174 28.19 2.51 29.87
CA PHE A 174 28.98 2.32 28.66
C PHE A 174 28.13 1.69 27.56
N PHE A 175 28.21 2.24 26.35
CA PHE A 175 27.49 1.76 25.17
C PHE A 175 28.36 0.86 24.29
N GLU A 176 27.73 0.02 23.47
CA GLU A 176 28.43 -0.90 22.55
C GLU A 176 29.32 -0.16 21.53
N LYS A 177 30.50 -0.72 21.21
CA LYS A 177 31.44 -0.13 20.24
C LYS A 177 30.85 -0.11 18.82
N GLY A 178 30.84 1.07 18.19
CA GLY A 178 30.28 1.29 16.85
C GLY A 178 28.82 1.75 16.86
N CYS A 179 28.30 2.10 18.04
CA CYS A 179 26.96 2.62 18.27
C CYS A 179 26.63 3.88 17.47
N ALA A 180 27.57 4.83 17.41
CA ALA A 180 27.46 6.19 16.84
C ALA A 180 26.29 7.01 17.45
N MET A 181 26.53 8.28 17.85
CA MET A 181 25.57 9.13 18.59
C MET A 181 25.41 8.69 20.06
N GLU A 182 26.51 8.44 20.75
CA GLU A 182 26.59 8.09 22.17
C GLU A 182 26.02 9.20 23.09
N SER A 183 26.11 10.47 22.67
CA SER A 183 25.48 11.64 23.30
C SER A 183 23.95 11.54 23.35
N ILE A 184 23.29 11.18 22.24
CA ILE A 184 21.83 11.02 22.18
C ILE A 184 21.38 9.84 23.03
N ARG A 185 22.16 8.75 23.05
CA ARG A 185 21.84 7.60 23.92
C ARG A 185 22.00 7.96 25.40
N ALA A 186 23.05 8.69 25.76
CA ALA A 186 23.21 9.25 27.10
C ALA A 186 22.02 10.16 27.48
N LEU A 187 21.49 10.94 26.54
CA LEU A 187 20.27 11.75 26.75
C LEU A 187 19.02 10.86 26.96
N GLY A 188 18.87 9.77 26.21
CA GLY A 188 17.79 8.80 26.43
C GLY A 188 17.81 8.18 27.82
N VAL A 189 19.00 7.78 28.29
CA VAL A 189 19.19 7.27 29.67
C VAL A 189 18.86 8.35 30.70
N LEU A 190 19.28 9.60 30.46
CA LEU A 190 18.98 10.73 31.34
C LEU A 190 17.47 10.97 31.47
N THR A 191 16.72 10.97 30.36
CA THR A 191 15.26 11.21 30.35
C THR A 191 14.50 10.12 31.10
N ILE A 192 14.88 8.84 30.92
CA ILE A 192 14.28 7.72 31.65
C ILE A 192 14.51 7.88 33.15
N LEU A 193 15.74 8.19 33.56
CA LEU A 193 16.10 8.31 34.98
C LEU A 193 15.56 9.59 35.63
N GLN A 194 15.37 10.68 34.88
CA GLN A 194 14.70 11.89 35.35
C GLN A 194 13.25 11.63 35.76
N SER A 195 12.55 10.69 35.11
CA SER A 195 11.19 10.32 35.51
C SER A 195 11.12 9.56 36.84
N LEU A 196 12.25 8.95 37.26
CA LEU A 196 12.36 8.09 38.44
C LEU A 196 13.13 8.73 39.61
N CYS A 197 13.84 9.83 39.39
CA CYS A 197 14.72 10.48 40.36
C CYS A 197 14.31 11.93 40.64
N SER A 198 14.60 12.41 41.86
CA SER A 198 14.25 13.77 42.27
C SER A 198 15.27 14.82 41.82
N GLU A 199 16.55 14.43 41.68
CA GLU A 199 17.60 15.29 41.14
C GLU A 199 18.63 14.41 40.42
N VAL A 200 19.03 14.78 39.19
CA VAL A 200 20.03 14.05 38.40
C VAL A 200 21.05 15.03 37.83
N LYS A 201 22.33 14.81 38.13
CA LYS A 201 23.47 15.54 37.57
C LYS A 201 24.31 14.58 36.74
N HIS A 202 24.85 15.02 35.61
CA HIS A 202 25.62 14.13 34.73
C HIS A 202 26.93 14.75 34.26
N ILE A 203 27.86 13.88 33.85
CA ILE A 203 29.13 14.23 33.22
C ILE A 203 29.20 13.46 31.89
N PRO A 204 29.41 14.14 30.74
CA PRO A 204 29.60 15.59 30.56
C PRO A 204 28.32 16.41 30.83
N GLN A 205 28.46 17.67 31.28
CA GLN A 205 27.32 18.54 31.68
C GLN A 205 26.51 19.07 30.49
N ASP A 206 27.11 19.10 29.30
CA ASP A 206 26.48 19.55 28.07
C ASP A 206 26.53 18.39 27.07
N LEU A 207 25.35 17.86 26.72
CA LEU A 207 25.19 16.72 25.82
C LEU A 207 24.94 17.15 24.36
N ASP A 208 24.86 18.46 24.10
CA ASP A 208 24.53 19.03 22.79
C ASP A 208 25.77 19.37 21.93
N SER A 209 26.98 19.30 22.50
CA SER A 209 28.25 19.58 21.80
C SER A 209 29.16 18.35 21.77
N ASP A 210 29.77 18.04 20.61
CA ASP A 210 30.74 16.96 20.27
C ASP A 210 31.32 16.14 21.46
N CYS A 211 30.48 15.42 22.20
CA CYS A 211 30.83 14.74 23.45
C CYS A 211 30.85 13.21 23.31
N ASP A 212 30.57 12.72 22.11
CA ASP A 212 30.63 11.30 21.76
C ASP A 212 32.01 10.72 22.11
N ASP A 213 33.10 11.41 21.75
CA ASP A 213 34.47 10.95 22.06
C ASP A 213 34.75 10.83 23.56
N VAL A 214 34.14 11.68 24.38
CA VAL A 214 34.28 11.68 25.85
C VAL A 214 33.47 10.53 26.45
N ILE A 215 32.23 10.34 25.97
CA ILE A 215 31.34 9.27 26.44
C ILE A 215 31.90 7.90 26.05
N ILE A 216 32.47 7.76 24.84
CA ILE A 216 33.11 6.53 24.37
C ILE A 216 34.33 6.17 25.23
N LYS A 217 35.10 7.16 25.67
CA LYS A 217 36.37 6.93 26.39
C LYS A 217 36.18 6.78 27.90
N ASP A 218 35.40 7.66 28.51
CA ASP A 218 35.29 7.79 29.96
C ASP A 218 33.97 7.26 30.52
N GLY A 219 32.99 6.93 29.67
CA GLY A 219 31.64 6.48 30.06
C GLY A 219 30.73 7.63 30.49
N PHE A 220 29.42 7.46 30.36
CA PHE A 220 28.44 8.44 30.81
C PHE A 220 28.18 8.29 32.31
N VAL A 221 28.44 9.33 33.11
CA VAL A 221 28.33 9.28 34.57
C VAL A 221 27.14 10.12 35.04
N LEU A 222 26.28 9.53 35.87
CA LEU A 222 25.06 10.10 36.41
C LEU A 222 25.07 10.03 37.94
N TYR A 223 24.90 11.18 38.60
CA TYR A 223 24.72 11.31 40.04
C TYR A 223 23.25 11.63 40.32
N MET A 224 22.60 10.79 41.11
CA MET A 224 21.16 10.81 41.29
C MET A 224 20.78 10.86 42.76
N ARG A 225 19.78 11.69 43.08
CA ARG A 225 19.08 11.70 44.35
C ARG A 225 17.71 11.06 44.15
N THR A 226 17.43 10.00 44.89
CA THR A 226 16.20 9.22 44.72
C THR A 226 15.68 8.68 46.05
N VAL A 227 14.36 8.51 46.12
CA VAL A 227 13.67 7.81 47.21
C VAL A 227 13.36 6.35 46.86
N GLN A 228 13.65 5.93 45.62
CA GLN A 228 13.43 4.58 45.12
C GLN A 228 14.54 3.61 45.53
N GLU A 229 14.24 2.31 45.51
CA GLU A 229 15.24 1.27 45.73
C GLU A 229 16.18 1.12 44.53
N GLN A 230 17.44 0.75 44.79
CA GLN A 230 18.49 0.62 43.78
C GLN A 230 18.13 -0.38 42.66
N SER A 231 17.35 -1.43 42.97
CA SER A 231 16.91 -2.47 42.04
C SER A 231 16.07 -1.94 40.88
N LEU A 232 15.18 -0.98 41.11
CA LEU A 232 14.33 -0.37 40.09
C LEU A 232 15.13 0.49 39.11
N ILE A 233 16.17 1.15 39.60
CA ILE A 233 17.07 1.97 38.77
C ILE A 233 17.96 1.07 37.91
N GLU A 234 18.40 -0.06 38.47
CA GLU A 234 19.13 -1.08 37.72
C GLU A 234 18.29 -1.68 36.58
N GLU A 235 17.01 -1.97 36.81
CA GLU A 235 16.10 -2.47 35.78
C GLU A 235 15.90 -1.44 34.66
N ALA A 236 15.66 -0.17 35.02
CA ALA A 236 15.51 0.92 34.05
C ALA A 236 16.76 1.14 33.19
N ILE A 237 17.97 0.91 33.75
CA ILE A 237 19.22 1.00 32.97
C ILE A 237 19.39 -0.24 32.08
N LYS A 238 19.01 -1.44 32.53
CA LYS A 238 19.10 -2.67 31.71
C LYS A 238 18.19 -2.66 30.50
N ASP A 239 17.04 -2.01 30.58
CA ASP A 239 16.10 -1.88 29.46
C ASP A 239 16.58 -0.88 28.38
N THR A 240 17.73 -0.21 28.60
CA THR A 240 18.31 0.70 27.61
C THR A 240 18.96 -0.07 26.47
N MET A 241 18.58 0.28 25.23
CA MET A 241 19.12 -0.37 24.03
C MET A 241 20.61 -0.03 23.84
N PHE A 242 21.39 -1.03 23.40
CA PHE A 242 22.83 -0.93 23.09
C PHE A 242 23.75 -0.65 24.29
N LEU A 243 23.32 -1.06 25.49
CA LEU A 243 24.13 -1.06 26.69
C LEU A 243 25.20 -2.17 26.64
N ASP A 244 26.48 -1.81 26.81
CA ASP A 244 27.58 -2.78 26.92
C ASP A 244 27.83 -3.14 28.40
N LYS A 245 28.09 -2.13 29.24
CA LYS A 245 28.43 -2.31 30.68
C LYS A 245 27.88 -1.15 31.52
N TYR A 246 27.55 -1.42 32.78
CA TYR A 246 27.17 -0.38 33.74
C TYR A 246 27.72 -0.66 35.14
N GLU A 247 27.96 0.40 35.91
CA GLU A 247 28.42 0.35 37.31
C GLU A 247 27.54 1.24 38.16
N ILE A 248 27.03 0.75 39.29
CA ILE A 248 26.20 1.54 40.22
C ILE A 248 26.72 1.39 41.64
N HIS A 249 26.93 2.51 42.33
CA HIS A 249 27.34 2.53 43.73
C HIS A 249 26.70 3.70 44.49
N ARG A 250 26.68 3.62 45.82
CA ARG A 250 26.23 4.72 46.69
C ARG A 250 27.34 5.75 46.84
N LEU A 251 27.00 7.04 46.82
CA LEU A 251 27.98 8.11 46.95
C LEU A 251 28.63 8.12 48.35
N ASN A 252 29.94 8.32 48.38
CA ASN A 252 30.69 8.53 49.62
C ASN A 252 30.56 9.99 50.12
N ASP A 253 30.88 10.25 51.40
CA ASP A 253 30.72 11.59 51.99
C ASP A 253 31.57 12.68 51.30
N GLU A 254 32.72 12.35 50.69
CA GLU A 254 33.53 13.28 49.89
C GLU A 254 32.89 13.62 48.51
N GLU A 255 32.15 12.67 47.92
CA GLU A 255 31.45 12.86 46.64
C GLU A 255 30.13 13.62 46.82
N LEU A 256 29.45 13.39 47.94
CA LEU A 256 28.30 14.17 48.38
C LEU A 256 28.64 15.65 48.57
N GLU A 257 29.81 15.95 49.14
CA GLU A 257 30.28 17.33 49.33
C GLU A 257 30.67 17.98 48.00
N SER A 258 31.36 17.27 47.12
CA SER A 258 31.83 17.82 45.83
C SER A 258 30.73 17.98 44.77
N VAL A 259 29.76 17.07 44.69
CA VAL A 259 28.72 17.07 43.65
C VAL A 259 27.44 17.79 44.11
N PHE A 260 27.06 17.64 45.38
CA PHE A 260 25.81 18.19 45.93
C PHE A 260 26.02 19.27 47.00
N GLY A 261 27.26 19.56 47.43
CA GLY A 261 27.55 20.65 48.37
C GLY A 261 27.11 20.39 49.82
N ILE A 262 26.86 19.13 50.20
CA ILE A 262 26.33 18.75 51.50
C ILE A 262 27.49 18.43 52.47
N ILE A 263 27.65 19.22 53.53
CA ILE A 263 28.69 19.01 54.56
C ILE A 263 28.16 18.10 55.67
N ALA A 264 28.77 16.94 55.87
CA ALA A 264 28.47 16.04 56.98
C ALA A 264 29.13 16.52 58.30
N PRO A 265 28.49 16.36 59.47
CA PRO A 265 29.11 16.70 60.75
C PRO A 265 30.24 15.71 61.08
N LYS A 266 31.42 16.24 61.45
CA LYS A 266 32.56 15.43 61.91
C LYS A 266 32.30 14.88 63.32
N GLU A 267 32.21 13.56 63.45
CA GLU A 267 32.40 12.85 64.71
C GLU A 267 33.44 11.72 64.59
N GLU A 268 34.12 11.47 65.70
CA GLU A 268 35.38 10.75 65.85
C GLU A 268 35.31 9.23 65.61
N ILE A 269 36.45 8.71 65.14
CA ILE A 269 36.76 7.29 64.89
C ILE A 269 36.62 6.43 66.16
N LYS A 270 35.89 5.31 66.06
CA LYS A 270 36.19 4.04 66.76
C LYS A 270 35.97 2.84 65.83
N GLU A 271 37.03 2.04 65.72
CA GLU A 271 37.16 0.81 64.94
C GLU A 271 36.18 -0.30 65.37
N GLU A 272 35.67 -1.12 64.43
CA GLU A 272 36.12 -2.51 64.22
C GLU A 272 35.26 -3.30 63.19
N LYS A 273 35.99 -3.90 62.22
CA LYS A 273 35.90 -5.28 61.66
C LYS A 273 34.93 -5.68 60.53
N ASN A 274 35.58 -6.04 59.40
CA ASN A 274 35.36 -7.17 58.44
C ASN A 274 34.04 -7.20 57.62
N CYS A 275 33.98 -7.62 56.35
CA CYS A 275 34.87 -8.43 55.51
C CYS A 275 34.45 -8.32 54.02
N ASP A 276 35.44 -8.46 53.14
CA ASP A 276 35.45 -9.11 51.82
C ASP A 276 34.73 -8.52 50.58
N ILE A 277 35.59 -8.37 49.57
CA ILE A 277 35.38 -8.01 48.16
C ILE A 277 34.68 -9.16 47.43
N ASN A 278 33.74 -8.84 46.53
CA ASN A 278 33.45 -9.64 45.34
C ASN A 278 33.00 -8.71 44.20
N GLU A 279 33.85 -8.60 43.18
CA GLU A 279 33.53 -8.08 41.85
C GLU A 279 32.83 -9.18 41.06
N GLU A 280 31.64 -8.93 40.51
CA GLU A 280 31.01 -9.76 39.48
C GLU A 280 30.71 -8.91 38.25
N ILE A 281 31.47 -9.18 37.17
CA ILE A 281 31.24 -8.68 35.81
C ILE A 281 30.46 -9.76 35.07
N ILE A 282 29.29 -9.44 34.52
CA ILE A 282 28.49 -10.35 33.68
C ILE A 282 28.50 -9.81 32.25
N GLU A 283 29.13 -10.55 31.32
CA GLU A 283 29.11 -10.30 29.87
C GLU A 283 27.98 -11.11 29.20
N ALA A 284 27.22 -10.47 28.30
CA ALA A 284 26.20 -11.11 27.47
C ALA A 284 26.80 -11.66 26.16
N PRO A 285 26.31 -12.79 25.60
CA PRO A 285 26.99 -13.49 24.51
C PRO A 285 26.56 -13.00 23.11
N LYS A 286 27.56 -12.83 22.22
CA LYS A 286 27.42 -12.72 20.75
C LYS A 286 27.57 -14.11 20.12
N GLU A 287 26.69 -14.47 19.19
CA GLU A 287 26.88 -15.61 18.29
C GLU A 287 27.17 -15.15 16.86
N GLU A 288 28.25 -15.68 16.29
CA GLU A 288 28.60 -15.62 14.87
C GLU A 288 28.93 -17.06 14.40
N SER A 289 28.30 -17.45 13.29
CA SER A 289 28.62 -18.50 12.29
C SER A 289 29.65 -19.61 12.58
N ALA A 290 29.28 -20.89 12.30
CA ALA A 290 29.74 -21.67 11.13
C ALA A 290 29.64 -23.22 11.31
N GLU A 291 28.99 -23.86 10.33
CA GLU A 291 29.37 -25.08 9.59
C GLU A 291 29.67 -26.48 10.24
N VAL A 292 28.83 -27.46 9.82
CA VAL A 292 29.15 -28.67 9.01
C VAL A 292 29.36 -30.06 9.71
N VAL A 293 28.76 -31.06 9.04
CA VAL A 293 29.03 -32.53 8.94
C VAL A 293 28.12 -33.53 9.67
N GLU A 294 27.23 -34.11 8.85
CA GLU A 294 26.92 -35.54 8.56
C GLU A 294 26.59 -36.63 9.61
N GLU A 295 25.59 -37.42 9.17
CA GLU A 295 25.48 -38.88 9.15
C GLU A 295 24.88 -39.67 10.34
N SER A 296 23.59 -40.01 10.13
CA SER A 296 23.12 -41.37 9.77
C SER A 296 22.47 -42.29 10.83
N LYS A 297 21.31 -42.83 10.40
CA LYS A 297 20.70 -44.16 10.67
C LYS A 297 20.11 -44.41 12.08
N GLU A 298 19.01 -45.13 12.28
CA GLU A 298 18.22 -46.07 11.49
C GLU A 298 16.92 -46.45 12.25
N GLN A 299 16.02 -47.17 11.57
CA GLN A 299 14.82 -47.91 12.03
C GLN A 299 13.51 -47.09 12.05
N SER A 300 12.45 -47.45 11.33
CA SER A 300 12.05 -48.77 10.79
C SER A 300 10.98 -48.62 9.70
N THR A 301 11.05 -49.48 8.68
CA THR A 301 10.08 -49.60 7.58
C THR A 301 9.28 -50.89 7.68
N ASN A 302 7.99 -50.74 7.33
CA ASN A 302 7.06 -51.70 6.70
C ASN A 302 6.55 -52.88 7.54
N ILE A 303 5.25 -53.18 7.54
CA ILE A 303 4.41 -53.68 6.44
C ILE A 303 2.95 -53.19 6.71
N ILE A 304 2.33 -52.33 5.89
CA ILE A 304 1.52 -52.55 4.66
C ILE A 304 0.36 -53.56 4.78
N GLU A 305 -0.83 -53.06 4.42
CA GLU A 305 -2.07 -53.76 4.00
C GLU A 305 -2.98 -54.37 5.07
N GLU A 306 -4.05 -53.64 5.43
CA GLU A 306 -5.41 -54.08 5.08
C GLU A 306 -6.44 -52.92 5.11
N LYS A 307 -6.99 -52.67 3.92
CA LYS A 307 -8.40 -52.31 3.62
C LYS A 307 -8.96 -50.96 4.06
N GLN A 308 -9.00 -50.08 3.05
CA GLN A 308 -10.19 -49.32 2.63
C GLN A 308 -11.51 -50.00 3.03
N ALA A 309 -12.20 -49.45 4.04
CA ALA A 309 -13.66 -49.46 4.18
C ALA A 309 -14.05 -48.69 5.45
N GLN A 310 -14.10 -47.35 5.39
CA GLN A 310 -14.98 -46.49 6.21
C GLN A 310 -14.81 -45.01 5.82
N VAL A 311 -15.06 -44.73 4.54
CA VAL A 311 -15.56 -43.41 4.14
C VAL A 311 -17.08 -43.45 4.44
N GLN A 312 -17.60 -42.37 5.04
CA GLN A 312 -18.98 -42.19 5.54
C GLN A 312 -19.23 -42.63 6.99
N LYS A 313 -18.75 -41.82 7.94
CA LYS A 313 -19.47 -41.35 9.15
C LYS A 313 -18.47 -40.68 10.10
N LYS A 314 -18.11 -39.43 9.81
CA LYS A 314 -17.53 -38.50 10.80
C LYS A 314 -17.63 -37.04 10.31
N ASP A 315 -18.77 -36.69 9.71
CA ASP A 315 -19.24 -35.31 9.67
C ASP A 315 -20.28 -35.17 10.78
N LYS A 316 -20.17 -34.10 11.58
CA LYS A 316 -20.92 -33.78 12.82
C LYS A 316 -20.33 -34.32 14.12
N LYS A 317 -19.19 -33.74 14.51
CA LYS A 317 -18.85 -33.31 15.89
C LYS A 317 -17.43 -32.75 15.90
N GLU A 318 -17.26 -31.55 15.36
CA GLU A 318 -16.07 -30.71 15.55
C GLU A 318 -16.42 -29.27 15.15
N GLU A 319 -17.49 -28.74 15.74
CA GLU A 319 -17.76 -27.30 15.80
C GLU A 319 -17.98 -27.00 17.28
N GLN A 320 -17.04 -26.26 17.89
CA GLN A 320 -16.92 -25.82 19.29
C GLN A 320 -15.64 -26.33 19.97
N ASN A 321 -14.49 -25.92 19.44
CA ASN A 321 -13.31 -25.46 20.17
C ASN A 321 -12.19 -25.17 19.17
N GLN A 322 -12.15 -23.96 18.63
CA GLN A 322 -10.92 -23.38 18.11
C GLN A 322 -10.66 -22.11 18.91
N GLY A 323 -9.94 -22.27 20.02
CA GLY A 323 -9.18 -21.18 20.59
C GLY A 323 -8.06 -20.82 19.62
N HIS A 324 -7.86 -19.52 19.41
CA HIS A 324 -6.82 -18.94 18.58
C HIS A 324 -5.44 -19.55 18.88
N ALA A 325 -5.00 -20.47 18.02
CA ALA A 325 -3.58 -20.69 17.83
C ALA A 325 -3.11 -19.67 16.80
N HIS A 326 -2.48 -18.59 17.28
CA HIS A 326 -1.70 -17.70 16.42
C HIS A 326 -0.62 -18.55 15.73
N SER A 327 -0.83 -18.84 14.45
CA SER A 327 0.25 -19.21 13.54
C SER A 327 1.27 -18.08 13.59
N LYS A 328 2.45 -18.34 14.14
CA LYS A 328 3.60 -17.43 14.00
C LYS A 328 3.97 -17.41 12.51
N ASN A 329 3.32 -16.56 11.73
CA ASN A 329 3.77 -16.21 10.39
C ASN A 329 5.12 -15.50 10.56
N SER A 330 6.19 -16.17 10.16
CA SER A 330 7.52 -15.56 10.07
C SER A 330 7.52 -14.64 8.85
N TYR A 331 7.17 -13.36 9.05
CA TYR A 331 7.27 -12.36 8.00
C TYR A 331 8.74 -12.07 7.70
N LEU A 332 9.13 -12.20 6.44
CA LEU A 332 10.43 -11.77 5.93
C LEU A 332 10.22 -10.51 5.10
N THR A 333 10.76 -9.38 5.56
CA THR A 333 10.75 -8.14 4.79
C THR A 333 11.78 -8.23 3.67
N VAL A 334 11.31 -8.16 2.41
CA VAL A 334 12.16 -8.22 1.22
C VAL A 334 12.03 -6.91 0.46
N ASN A 335 13.16 -6.33 0.05
CA ASN A 335 13.17 -5.12 -0.76
C ASN A 335 12.50 -5.38 -2.12
N ILE A 336 11.55 -4.50 -2.50
CA ILE A 336 10.73 -4.59 -3.71
C ILE A 336 11.59 -4.74 -4.98
N ASN A 337 12.71 -4.01 -5.07
CA ASN A 337 13.61 -4.06 -6.23
C ASN A 337 14.20 -5.45 -6.47
N LYS A 338 14.38 -6.26 -5.43
CA LYS A 338 14.88 -7.64 -5.57
C LYS A 338 13.83 -8.54 -6.21
N ILE A 339 12.55 -8.37 -5.86
CA ILE A 339 11.44 -9.10 -6.46
C ILE A 339 11.26 -8.70 -7.93
N ASP A 340 11.36 -7.41 -8.25
CA ASP A 340 11.30 -6.94 -9.65
C ASP A 340 12.47 -7.47 -10.50
N THR A 341 13.68 -7.50 -9.94
CA THR A 341 14.85 -8.09 -10.62
C THR A 341 14.63 -9.58 -10.88
N LEU A 342 14.05 -10.29 -9.91
CA LEU A 342 13.76 -11.71 -10.04
C LEU A 342 12.69 -11.96 -11.12
N MET A 343 11.68 -11.10 -11.23
CA MET A 343 10.69 -11.15 -12.31
C MET A 343 11.33 -10.93 -13.69
N ASN A 344 12.22 -9.93 -13.80
CA ASN A 344 12.97 -9.70 -15.04
C ASN A 344 13.83 -10.91 -15.44
N LEU A 345 14.50 -11.55 -14.47
CA LEU A 345 15.27 -12.76 -14.71
C LEU A 345 14.39 -13.92 -15.17
N VAL A 346 13.21 -14.13 -14.56
CA VAL A 346 12.26 -15.14 -15.02
C VAL A 346 11.80 -14.86 -16.46
N GLY A 347 11.50 -13.60 -16.78
CA GLY A 347 11.17 -13.20 -18.16
C GLY A 347 12.32 -13.46 -19.15
N GLU A 348 13.56 -13.20 -18.76
CA GLU A 348 14.75 -13.52 -19.56
C GLU A 348 14.97 -15.03 -19.70
N ILE A 349 14.67 -15.83 -18.68
CA ILE A 349 14.72 -17.29 -18.73
C ILE A 349 13.69 -17.81 -19.73
N VAL A 350 12.43 -17.35 -19.67
CA VAL A 350 11.38 -17.72 -20.66
C VAL A 350 11.83 -17.37 -22.08
N THR A 351 12.46 -16.21 -22.25
CA THR A 351 12.98 -15.77 -23.56
C THR A 351 14.13 -16.68 -24.01
N THR A 352 15.12 -16.95 -23.15
CA THR A 352 16.32 -17.75 -23.44
C THR A 352 15.97 -19.22 -23.69
N GLU A 353 15.03 -19.76 -22.93
CA GLU A 353 14.45 -21.08 -23.14
C GLU A 353 13.91 -21.21 -24.58
N SER A 354 13.10 -20.23 -25.00
CA SER A 354 12.57 -20.19 -26.38
C SER A 354 13.70 -20.14 -27.43
N MET A 355 14.82 -19.46 -27.13
CA MET A 355 16.01 -19.45 -28.02
C MET A 355 16.67 -20.84 -28.11
N VAL A 356 16.83 -21.52 -26.99
CA VAL A 356 17.48 -22.85 -26.91
C VAL A 356 16.67 -23.90 -27.66
N GLU A 357 15.33 -23.87 -27.56
CA GLU A 357 14.44 -24.78 -28.30
C GLU A 357 14.70 -24.76 -29.80
N LYS A 358 14.95 -23.58 -30.38
CA LYS A 358 15.20 -23.41 -31.82
C LYS A 358 16.58 -23.82 -32.28
N GLN A 359 17.60 -23.74 -31.42
CA GLN A 359 18.97 -24.11 -31.75
C GLN A 359 19.15 -25.64 -31.92
N SER A 360 18.12 -26.45 -31.63
CA SER A 360 18.11 -27.92 -31.75
C SER A 360 18.18 -28.48 -33.18
N GLN A 361 18.36 -27.64 -34.20
CA GLN A 361 18.52 -28.04 -35.60
C GLN A 361 19.95 -28.49 -35.98
N VAL A 362 20.72 -28.99 -35.01
CA VAL A 362 22.08 -29.50 -35.26
C VAL A 362 22.00 -30.94 -35.81
N GLU A 363 22.72 -31.24 -36.89
CA GLU A 363 22.79 -32.60 -37.46
C GLU A 363 23.31 -33.61 -36.41
N ASN A 364 22.61 -34.75 -36.24
CA ASN A 364 22.79 -35.80 -35.21
C ASN A 364 22.24 -35.52 -33.80
N PHE A 365 21.14 -34.78 -33.68
CA PHE A 365 20.50 -34.49 -32.40
C PHE A 365 19.32 -35.44 -32.10
N ASP A 366 19.26 -36.00 -30.88
CA ASP A 366 18.12 -36.79 -30.41
C ASP A 366 16.94 -35.84 -30.09
N ARG A 367 16.17 -35.55 -31.13
CA ARG A 367 15.08 -34.57 -31.11
C ARG A 367 14.00 -34.91 -30.08
N ASP A 368 13.68 -36.19 -29.91
CA ASP A 368 12.65 -36.65 -28.98
C ASP A 368 13.07 -36.46 -27.52
N SER A 369 14.33 -36.73 -27.20
CA SER A 369 14.89 -36.49 -25.87
C SER A 369 14.93 -34.99 -25.55
N PHE A 370 15.36 -34.18 -26.51
CA PHE A 370 15.39 -32.73 -26.34
C PHE A 370 14.00 -32.12 -26.19
N GLU A 371 13.02 -32.47 -27.03
CA GLU A 371 11.64 -31.98 -26.90
C GLU A 371 11.00 -32.37 -25.56
N LYS A 372 11.42 -33.48 -24.96
CA LYS A 372 11.01 -33.85 -23.60
C LYS A 372 11.68 -32.97 -22.55
N GLN A 373 12.98 -32.72 -22.66
CA GLN A 373 13.70 -31.86 -21.71
C GLN A 373 13.27 -30.39 -21.83
N ALA A 374 13.02 -29.91 -23.04
CA ALA A 374 12.50 -28.58 -23.31
C ALA A 374 11.10 -28.39 -22.70
N ARG A 375 10.17 -29.33 -22.92
CA ARG A 375 8.86 -29.31 -22.24
C ARG A 375 8.97 -29.33 -20.71
N ARG A 376 9.93 -30.08 -20.17
CA ARG A 376 10.16 -30.13 -18.72
C ARG A 376 10.74 -28.81 -18.20
N LEU A 377 11.65 -28.19 -18.95
CA LEU A 377 12.15 -26.85 -18.66
C LEU A 377 10.98 -25.85 -18.65
N HIS A 378 10.10 -25.90 -19.65
CA HIS A 378 8.97 -24.97 -19.75
C HIS A 378 8.03 -25.10 -18.55
N GLN A 379 7.76 -26.34 -18.14
CA GLN A 379 6.98 -26.59 -16.93
C GLN A 379 7.64 -26.00 -15.69
N LEU A 380 8.96 -26.19 -15.52
CA LEU A 380 9.71 -25.64 -14.37
C LEU A 380 9.77 -24.11 -14.41
N THR A 381 9.92 -23.52 -15.58
CA THR A 381 9.92 -22.06 -15.77
C THR A 381 8.56 -21.48 -15.40
N ASN A 382 7.45 -22.13 -15.80
CA ASN A 382 6.10 -21.71 -15.42
C ASN A 382 5.87 -21.87 -13.91
N GLU A 383 6.28 -23.00 -13.31
CA GLU A 383 6.19 -23.21 -11.85
C GLU A 383 7.00 -22.14 -11.09
N LEU A 384 8.20 -21.78 -11.58
CA LEU A 384 8.99 -20.70 -11.01
C LEU A 384 8.27 -19.36 -11.15
N GLN A 385 7.71 -19.06 -12.32
CA GLN A 385 6.96 -17.83 -12.55
C GLN A 385 5.77 -17.71 -11.58
N ASP A 386 5.00 -18.77 -11.39
CA ASP A 386 3.84 -18.78 -10.50
C ASP A 386 4.23 -18.51 -9.04
N VAL A 387 5.33 -19.13 -8.56
CA VAL A 387 5.86 -18.88 -7.22
C VAL A 387 6.30 -17.42 -7.06
N VAL A 388 6.98 -16.87 -8.05
CA VAL A 388 7.44 -15.47 -8.02
C VAL A 388 6.27 -14.48 -8.04
N MET A 389 5.24 -14.78 -8.82
CA MET A 389 4.00 -14.01 -8.83
C MET A 389 3.31 -14.07 -7.45
N SER A 390 3.21 -15.25 -6.82
CA SER A 390 2.61 -15.37 -5.48
C SER A 390 3.36 -14.57 -4.41
N MET A 391 4.68 -14.45 -4.51
CA MET A 391 5.47 -13.64 -3.56
C MET A 391 5.23 -12.13 -3.72
N ARG A 392 4.73 -11.69 -4.87
CA ARG A 392 4.44 -10.29 -5.18
C ARG A 392 2.99 -9.90 -4.87
N MET A 393 2.10 -10.88 -4.71
CA MET A 393 0.69 -10.63 -4.44
C MET A 393 0.50 -9.99 -3.06
N VAL A 394 -0.40 -9.02 -3.01
CA VAL A 394 -0.83 -8.32 -1.79
C VAL A 394 -2.36 -8.28 -1.79
N PRO A 395 -3.04 -8.46 -0.65
CA PRO A 395 -4.50 -8.34 -0.57
C PRO A 395 -4.97 -6.92 -0.93
N ILE A 396 -6.11 -6.83 -1.62
CA ILE A 396 -6.70 -5.55 -2.03
C ILE A 396 -7.41 -4.79 -0.89
N SER A 397 -7.55 -5.40 0.29
CA SER A 397 -8.25 -4.88 1.47
C SER A 397 -7.92 -3.42 1.78
N SER A 398 -6.63 -3.08 1.83
CA SER A 398 -6.16 -1.71 2.12
C SER A 398 -6.74 -0.64 1.18
N THR A 399 -6.93 -0.98 -0.10
CA THR A 399 -7.53 -0.05 -1.08
C THR A 399 -9.04 0.03 -0.88
N PHE A 400 -9.70 -1.07 -0.53
CA PHE A 400 -11.14 -1.07 -0.26
C PHE A 400 -11.50 -0.27 1.00
N THR A 401 -10.67 -0.33 2.04
CA THR A 401 -10.80 0.48 3.25
C THR A 401 -10.71 1.98 2.93
N LYS A 402 -9.76 2.39 2.07
CA LYS A 402 -9.69 3.77 1.56
C LYS A 402 -10.97 4.19 0.84
N MET A 403 -11.57 3.29 0.07
CA MET A 403 -12.84 3.55 -0.62
C MET A 403 -14.03 3.71 0.34
N GLN A 404 -14.08 2.96 1.45
CA GLN A 404 -15.09 3.15 2.50
C GLN A 404 -15.07 4.59 3.03
N ARG A 405 -13.88 5.10 3.33
CA ARG A 405 -13.70 6.48 3.78
C ARG A 405 -14.23 7.49 2.77
N VAL A 406 -13.86 7.35 1.49
CA VAL A 406 -14.31 8.24 0.41
C VAL A 406 -15.84 8.24 0.28
N VAL A 407 -16.49 7.07 0.34
CA VAL A 407 -17.95 6.98 0.28
C VAL A 407 -18.60 7.71 1.46
N ARG A 408 -18.06 7.54 2.67
CA ARG A 408 -18.55 8.20 3.88
C ARG A 408 -18.46 9.73 3.78
N ASP A 409 -17.29 10.25 3.40
CA ASP A 409 -17.08 11.70 3.29
C ASP A 409 -17.99 12.32 2.23
N MET A 410 -18.17 11.63 1.10
CA MET A 410 -19.07 12.06 0.03
C MET A 410 -20.54 11.96 0.44
N SER A 411 -20.92 10.93 1.20
CA SER A 411 -22.27 10.76 1.73
C SER A 411 -22.65 11.95 2.62
N ARG A 412 -21.75 12.38 3.52
CA ARG A 412 -21.96 13.56 4.38
C ARG A 412 -22.03 14.86 3.56
N LYS A 413 -21.12 15.07 2.61
CA LYS A 413 -21.08 16.30 1.79
C LYS A 413 -22.28 16.44 0.86
N THR A 414 -22.73 15.34 0.26
CA THR A 414 -23.85 15.34 -0.70
C THR A 414 -25.22 15.15 -0.05
N GLY A 415 -25.26 14.76 1.24
CA GLY A 415 -26.50 14.45 1.97
C GLY A 415 -27.20 13.19 1.48
N LYS A 416 -26.50 12.28 0.78
CA LYS A 416 -27.04 11.03 0.25
C LYS A 416 -26.74 9.88 1.21
N LEU A 417 -27.74 9.09 1.59
CA LEU A 417 -27.55 7.89 2.41
C LEU A 417 -27.11 6.71 1.55
N VAL A 418 -25.90 6.21 1.78
CA VAL A 418 -25.29 5.14 0.98
C VAL A 418 -24.63 4.12 1.90
N ASP A 419 -24.87 2.84 1.63
CA ASP A 419 -24.20 1.71 2.25
C ASP A 419 -23.22 1.11 1.23
N LEU A 420 -21.96 0.94 1.64
CA LEU A 420 -20.92 0.30 0.83
C LEU A 420 -20.79 -1.17 1.20
N VAL A 421 -20.95 -2.05 0.21
CA VAL A 421 -20.79 -3.50 0.35
C VAL A 421 -19.48 -3.90 -0.30
N LEU A 422 -18.58 -4.48 0.49
CA LEU A 422 -17.30 -4.99 0.00
C LEU A 422 -17.36 -6.51 -0.13
N ILE A 423 -16.89 -7.03 -1.26
CA ILE A 423 -16.85 -8.47 -1.54
C ILE A 423 -15.46 -8.84 -2.06
N GLY A 424 -14.82 -9.83 -1.44
CA GLY A 424 -13.52 -10.30 -1.90
C GLY A 424 -12.34 -9.41 -1.51
N GLU A 425 -12.39 -8.75 -0.35
CA GLU A 425 -11.27 -7.94 0.20
C GLU A 425 -9.95 -8.72 0.32
N GLN A 426 -10.05 -10.02 0.53
CA GLN A 426 -8.89 -10.93 0.63
C GLN A 426 -8.35 -11.37 -0.73
N THR A 427 -8.87 -10.81 -1.83
CA THR A 427 -8.35 -11.12 -3.17
C THR A 427 -6.94 -10.59 -3.30
N GLU A 428 -6.02 -11.49 -3.60
CA GLU A 428 -4.61 -11.23 -3.85
C GLU A 428 -4.41 -10.62 -5.23
N VAL A 429 -3.71 -9.48 -5.28
CA VAL A 429 -3.46 -8.68 -6.48
C VAL A 429 -2.00 -8.24 -6.52
N ASP A 430 -1.43 -8.09 -7.71
CA ASP A 430 -0.06 -7.58 -7.86
C ASP A 430 0.07 -6.17 -7.24
N ARG A 431 1.15 -5.93 -6.49
CA ARG A 431 1.41 -4.64 -5.85
C ARG A 431 1.38 -3.45 -6.84
N ASN A 432 1.91 -3.60 -8.05
CA ASN A 432 1.91 -2.55 -9.06
C ASN A 432 0.49 -2.26 -9.57
N ILE A 433 -0.37 -3.28 -9.64
CA ILE A 433 -1.79 -3.08 -9.92
C ILE A 433 -2.43 -2.32 -8.75
N LEU A 434 -2.16 -2.69 -7.51
CA LEU A 434 -2.71 -2.03 -6.31
C LEU A 434 -2.39 -0.53 -6.25
N GLU A 435 -1.13 -0.15 -6.53
CA GLU A 435 -0.70 1.25 -6.52
C GLU A 435 -1.38 2.07 -7.63
N ASN A 436 -1.58 1.50 -8.81
CA ASN A 436 -2.16 2.20 -9.96
C ASN A 436 -3.70 2.14 -10.02
N ILE A 437 -4.35 1.23 -9.29
CA ILE A 437 -5.81 1.04 -9.32
C ILE A 437 -6.55 1.94 -8.32
N SER A 438 -5.88 2.38 -7.25
CA SER A 438 -6.47 3.20 -6.19
C SER A 438 -7.15 4.47 -6.73
N ASP A 439 -6.46 5.24 -7.57
CA ASP A 439 -6.99 6.47 -8.17
C ASP A 439 -8.19 6.23 -9.11
N PRO A 440 -8.12 5.27 -10.08
CA PRO A 440 -9.27 4.83 -10.86
C PRO A 440 -10.50 4.49 -10.02
N LEU A 441 -10.36 3.65 -8.98
CA LEU A 441 -11.49 3.24 -8.14
C LEU A 441 -12.11 4.42 -7.40
N MET A 442 -11.29 5.31 -6.84
CA MET A 442 -11.76 6.52 -6.16
C MET A 442 -12.61 7.39 -7.09
N HIS A 443 -12.16 7.56 -8.34
CA HIS A 443 -12.90 8.33 -9.34
C HIS A 443 -14.24 7.69 -9.71
N MET A 444 -14.27 6.37 -9.89
CA MET A 444 -15.49 5.65 -10.25
C MET A 444 -16.52 5.68 -9.13
N ILE A 445 -16.08 5.48 -7.89
CA ILE A 445 -16.93 5.62 -6.70
C ILE A 445 -17.48 7.04 -6.59
N ARG A 446 -16.65 8.07 -6.80
CA ARG A 446 -17.10 9.46 -6.79
C ARG A 446 -18.16 9.71 -7.85
N ASN A 447 -17.99 9.17 -9.06
CA ASN A 447 -18.99 9.29 -10.13
C ASN A 447 -20.31 8.61 -9.76
N SER A 448 -20.26 7.42 -9.15
CA SER A 448 -21.46 6.76 -8.63
C SER A 448 -22.12 7.62 -7.53
N MET A 449 -21.35 8.20 -6.61
CA MET A 449 -21.89 9.06 -5.55
C MET A 449 -22.48 10.38 -6.06
N ASP A 450 -21.80 11.09 -6.97
CA ASP A 450 -22.23 12.40 -7.47
C ASP A 450 -23.39 12.29 -8.46
N HIS A 451 -23.27 11.38 -9.44
CA HIS A 451 -24.15 11.30 -10.61
C HIS A 451 -25.03 10.06 -10.63
N GLY A 452 -24.50 8.91 -10.19
CA GLY A 452 -25.25 7.66 -10.18
C GLY A 452 -26.40 7.70 -9.18
N ILE A 453 -26.08 7.97 -7.91
CA ILE A 453 -27.01 7.88 -6.80
C ILE A 453 -27.94 9.10 -6.76
N GLU A 454 -29.23 8.81 -6.65
CA GLU A 454 -30.33 9.78 -6.53
C GLU A 454 -30.36 10.41 -5.14
N THR A 455 -30.93 11.61 -5.02
CA THR A 455 -31.14 12.22 -3.70
C THR A 455 -32.27 11.50 -2.95
N LEU A 456 -32.36 11.73 -1.63
CA LEU A 456 -33.38 11.11 -0.78
C LEU A 456 -34.82 11.38 -1.27
N GLU A 457 -35.07 12.58 -1.81
CA GLU A 457 -36.39 12.96 -2.36
C GLU A 457 -36.69 12.28 -3.69
N GLU A 458 -35.70 12.19 -4.59
CA GLU A 458 -35.84 11.48 -5.87
C GLU A 458 -36.12 9.98 -5.62
N ARG A 459 -35.41 9.39 -4.65
CA ARG A 459 -35.47 7.97 -4.35
C ARG A 459 -36.78 7.55 -3.69
N LYS A 460 -37.39 8.42 -2.87
CA LYS A 460 -38.75 8.22 -2.31
C LYS A 460 -39.85 8.12 -3.37
N ASN A 461 -39.62 8.69 -4.56
CA ASN A 461 -40.55 8.61 -5.68
C ASN A 461 -40.36 7.35 -6.54
N THR A 462 -39.40 6.49 -6.20
CA THR A 462 -39.11 5.23 -6.88
C THR A 462 -39.47 4.04 -5.99
N THR A 463 -39.43 2.82 -6.55
CA THR A 463 -39.62 1.56 -5.81
C THR A 463 -38.36 1.08 -5.06
N LYS A 464 -37.30 1.90 -5.02
CA LYS A 464 -35.99 1.54 -4.47
C LYS A 464 -35.91 1.72 -2.95
N PRO A 465 -35.01 1.00 -2.26
CA PRO A 465 -34.76 1.23 -0.84
C PRO A 465 -34.27 2.67 -0.59
N GLU A 466 -34.55 3.20 0.60
CA GLU A 466 -34.17 4.57 0.99
C GLU A 466 -32.64 4.77 1.04
N ARG A 467 -31.89 3.76 1.48
CA ARG A 467 -30.42 3.74 1.43
C ARG A 467 -29.96 3.21 0.06
N ALA A 468 -29.01 3.90 -0.55
CA ALA A 468 -28.36 3.46 -1.77
C ALA A 468 -27.31 2.39 -1.47
N THR A 469 -27.13 1.46 -2.39
CA THR A 469 -26.10 0.43 -2.28
C THR A 469 -25.05 0.67 -3.35
N VAL A 470 -23.80 0.82 -2.91
CA VAL A 470 -22.63 0.70 -3.78
C VAL A 470 -21.93 -0.60 -3.41
N THR A 471 -21.63 -1.44 -4.38
CA THR A 471 -20.92 -2.70 -4.19
C THR A 471 -19.57 -2.62 -4.87
N LEU A 472 -18.51 -2.92 -4.13
CA LEU A 472 -17.16 -3.08 -4.64
C LEU A 472 -16.75 -4.54 -4.47
N GLU A 473 -16.54 -5.23 -5.57
CA GLU A 473 -16.25 -6.66 -5.59
C GLU A 473 -14.92 -6.92 -6.32
N ALA A 474 -14.04 -7.73 -5.74
CA ALA A 474 -12.84 -8.24 -6.38
C ALA A 474 -12.91 -9.77 -6.51
N LYS A 475 -12.51 -10.27 -7.68
CA LYS A 475 -12.44 -11.70 -7.99
C LYS A 475 -11.18 -11.99 -8.81
N ASN A 476 -10.57 -13.14 -8.60
CA ASN A 476 -9.57 -13.67 -9.51
C ASN A 476 -10.23 -14.71 -10.43
N THR A 477 -10.18 -14.52 -11.75
CA THR A 477 -10.78 -15.43 -12.74
C THR A 477 -9.82 -15.62 -13.91
N GLY A 478 -9.33 -16.85 -14.10
CA GLY A 478 -8.61 -17.23 -15.32
C GLY A 478 -7.29 -16.52 -15.56
N GLY A 479 -6.61 -16.06 -14.50
CA GLY A 479 -5.37 -15.28 -14.63
C GLY A 479 -5.60 -13.77 -14.68
N ASP A 480 -6.86 -13.31 -14.65
CA ASP A 480 -7.24 -11.91 -14.56
C ASP A 480 -7.80 -11.58 -13.17
N VAL A 481 -7.45 -10.40 -12.67
CA VAL A 481 -8.14 -9.75 -11.56
C VAL A 481 -9.33 -8.99 -12.15
N VAL A 482 -10.52 -9.38 -11.74
CA VAL A 482 -11.79 -8.74 -12.12
C VAL A 482 -12.28 -7.92 -10.93
N ILE A 483 -12.30 -6.60 -11.09
CA ILE A 483 -12.86 -5.66 -10.11
C ILE A 483 -14.18 -5.13 -10.65
N ILE A 484 -15.24 -5.29 -9.86
CA ILE A 484 -16.61 -4.93 -10.23
C ILE A 484 -17.08 -3.83 -9.29
N ILE A 485 -17.46 -2.69 -9.84
CA ILE A 485 -18.10 -1.59 -9.12
C ILE A 485 -19.55 -1.53 -9.57
N LYS A 486 -20.49 -1.70 -8.66
CA LYS A 486 -21.92 -1.67 -8.95
C LYS A 486 -22.61 -0.61 -8.09
N ASP A 487 -23.45 0.20 -8.70
CA ASP A 487 -24.39 1.08 -8.00
C ASP A 487 -25.84 0.73 -8.36
N ASP A 488 -26.78 1.05 -7.45
CA ASP A 488 -28.22 0.93 -7.66
C ASP A 488 -28.88 2.27 -8.05
N GLY A 489 -28.09 3.14 -8.67
CA GLY A 489 -28.47 4.51 -9.01
C GLY A 489 -29.43 4.64 -10.19
N ARG A 490 -29.48 5.84 -10.78
CA ARG A 490 -30.35 6.16 -11.92
C ARG A 490 -29.95 5.47 -13.23
N GLY A 491 -28.73 4.92 -13.30
CA GLY A 491 -28.15 4.37 -14.53
C GLY A 491 -27.74 5.45 -15.54
N LEU A 492 -27.20 5.01 -16.67
CA LEU A 492 -26.72 5.89 -17.74
C LEU A 492 -27.85 6.16 -18.76
N ASN A 493 -27.99 7.42 -19.17
CA ASN A 493 -28.97 7.80 -20.18
C ASN A 493 -28.33 7.84 -21.58
N LYS A 494 -28.58 6.77 -22.36
CA LYS A 494 -28.12 6.63 -23.75
C LYS A 494 -28.39 7.84 -24.63
N GLU A 495 -29.59 8.40 -24.58
CA GLU A 495 -29.96 9.52 -25.46
C GLU A 495 -29.10 10.76 -25.21
N THR A 496 -28.81 11.05 -23.93
CA THR A 496 -27.98 12.21 -23.56
C THR A 496 -26.52 12.01 -23.96
N ILE A 497 -26.02 10.78 -23.84
CA ILE A 497 -24.64 10.43 -24.18
C ILE A 497 -24.44 10.52 -25.71
N VAL A 498 -25.35 9.93 -26.50
CA VAL A 498 -25.25 9.95 -27.96
C VAL A 498 -25.39 11.37 -28.50
N LYS A 499 -26.31 12.19 -27.97
CA LYS A 499 -26.43 13.61 -28.38
C LYS A 499 -25.13 14.39 -28.14
N LYS A 500 -24.51 14.23 -26.97
CA LYS A 500 -23.21 14.84 -26.67
C LYS A 500 -22.07 14.29 -27.54
N ALA A 501 -22.11 13.00 -27.86
CA ALA A 501 -21.12 12.39 -28.74
C ALA A 501 -21.21 12.95 -30.17
N ILE A 502 -22.41 13.24 -30.66
CA ILE A 502 -22.63 13.91 -31.96
C ILE A 502 -22.13 15.37 -31.91
N GLU A 503 -22.45 16.12 -30.85
CA GLU A 503 -21.99 17.51 -30.68
C GLU A 503 -20.46 17.61 -30.63
N LYS A 504 -19.79 16.65 -30.00
CA LYS A 504 -18.32 16.57 -29.92
C LYS A 504 -17.66 15.94 -31.15
N GLY A 505 -18.43 15.51 -32.15
CA GLY A 505 -17.92 14.90 -33.37
C GLY A 505 -17.33 13.49 -33.20
N ILE A 506 -17.65 12.80 -32.10
CA ILE A 506 -17.19 11.43 -31.81
C ILE A 506 -17.96 10.40 -32.67
N THR A 507 -19.23 10.68 -32.98
CA THR A 507 -20.04 9.83 -33.86
C THR A 507 -20.95 10.66 -34.75
N THR A 508 -21.19 10.19 -35.97
CA THR A 508 -22.20 10.74 -36.90
C THR A 508 -23.43 9.83 -37.03
N LYS A 509 -23.43 8.69 -36.34
CA LYS A 509 -24.51 7.69 -36.37
C LYS A 509 -25.71 8.15 -35.55
N SER A 510 -26.92 7.76 -35.97
CA SER A 510 -28.16 8.07 -35.24
C SER A 510 -28.29 7.22 -33.96
N ILE A 511 -29.11 7.66 -33.00
CA ILE A 511 -29.36 6.95 -31.72
C ILE A 511 -29.81 5.50 -31.96
N ASP A 512 -30.60 5.25 -33.00
CA ASP A 512 -31.16 3.93 -33.33
C ASP A 512 -30.12 2.96 -33.94
N GLU A 513 -29.00 3.47 -34.44
CA GLU A 513 -27.94 2.67 -35.07
C GLU A 513 -26.86 2.23 -34.07
N ILE A 514 -26.87 2.80 -32.86
CA ILE A 514 -25.83 2.61 -31.85
C ILE A 514 -26.37 1.66 -30.78
N SER A 515 -25.63 0.58 -30.50
CA SER A 515 -25.95 -0.31 -29.39
C SER A 515 -25.71 0.37 -28.03
N ASP A 516 -26.34 -0.12 -26.97
CA ASP A 516 -26.17 0.48 -25.63
C ASP A 516 -24.72 0.41 -25.16
N LYS A 517 -24.02 -0.69 -25.48
CA LYS A 517 -22.59 -0.87 -25.20
C LYS A 517 -21.73 0.14 -25.94
N GLU A 518 -21.95 0.34 -27.23
CA GLU A 518 -21.21 1.36 -28.00
C GLU A 518 -21.50 2.77 -27.47
N ALA A 519 -22.74 3.05 -27.07
CA ALA A 519 -23.10 4.34 -26.49
C ALA A 519 -22.33 4.60 -25.18
N TYR A 520 -22.26 3.62 -24.28
CA TYR A 520 -21.54 3.78 -23.01
C TYR A 520 -20.02 3.86 -23.20
N ASN A 521 -19.48 3.21 -24.24
CA ASN A 521 -18.05 3.34 -24.57
C ASN A 521 -17.65 4.78 -24.91
N PHE A 522 -18.56 5.62 -25.43
CA PHE A 522 -18.26 7.03 -25.66
C PHE A 522 -17.91 7.81 -24.39
N ILE A 523 -18.34 7.33 -23.20
CA ILE A 523 -17.98 7.95 -21.92
C ILE A 523 -16.47 7.91 -21.68
N MET A 524 -15.79 6.90 -22.22
CA MET A 524 -14.35 6.71 -22.07
C MET A 524 -13.53 7.54 -23.08
N ALA A 525 -14.18 8.22 -24.03
CA ALA A 525 -13.48 9.00 -25.04
C ALA A 525 -12.80 10.25 -24.43
N PRO A 526 -11.60 10.65 -24.94
CA PRO A 526 -10.88 11.81 -24.42
C PRO A 526 -11.73 13.08 -24.42
N GLY A 527 -11.75 13.80 -23.31
CA GLY A 527 -12.54 15.04 -23.20
C GLY A 527 -14.05 14.83 -23.19
N PHE A 528 -14.56 13.59 -23.11
CA PHE A 528 -15.98 13.31 -22.91
C PHE A 528 -16.38 13.50 -21.45
N SER A 529 -16.59 14.75 -21.04
CA SER A 529 -17.28 15.07 -19.80
C SER A 529 -18.70 15.57 -20.07
N THR A 530 -19.63 15.18 -19.20
CA THR A 530 -21.03 15.61 -19.24
C THR A 530 -21.27 16.94 -18.51
N LYS A 531 -20.30 17.51 -17.79
CA LYS A 531 -20.44 18.78 -17.06
C LYS A 531 -20.04 20.00 -17.92
N GLU A 532 -20.86 21.05 -17.88
CA GLU A 532 -20.56 22.39 -18.43
C GLU A 532 -19.80 23.30 -17.43
N ALA A 533 -19.76 22.93 -16.14
CA ALA A 533 -19.06 23.67 -15.09
C ALA A 533 -18.08 22.76 -14.32
N VAL A 534 -16.86 23.26 -14.11
CA VAL A 534 -15.84 22.61 -13.29
C VAL A 534 -16.25 22.73 -11.82
N SER A 535 -16.63 21.64 -11.17
CA SER A 535 -16.82 21.65 -9.71
C SER A 535 -15.45 21.73 -9.03
N GLU A 536 -15.33 22.53 -7.97
CA GLU A 536 -14.07 22.81 -7.22
C GLU A 536 -13.31 21.53 -6.80
N TYR A 537 -14.00 20.40 -6.59
CA TYR A 537 -13.41 19.12 -6.21
C TYR A 537 -12.85 18.29 -7.39
N SER A 538 -13.06 18.73 -8.62
CA SER A 538 -12.53 18.08 -9.84
C SER A 538 -11.18 18.67 -10.24
N GLY A 539 -10.38 19.11 -9.25
CA GLY A 539 -9.24 20.04 -9.33
C GLY A 539 -8.06 19.69 -10.26
N ARG A 540 -8.19 18.73 -11.18
CA ARG A 540 -7.27 18.52 -12.31
C ARG A 540 -7.95 18.18 -13.64
N GLY A 541 -9.27 18.31 -13.77
CA GLY A 541 -9.97 18.00 -15.02
C GLY A 541 -9.92 16.50 -15.38
N VAL A 542 -9.98 15.63 -14.37
CA VAL A 542 -9.85 14.18 -14.53
C VAL A 542 -11.20 13.57 -14.91
N GLY A 543 -11.37 13.22 -16.18
CA GLY A 543 -12.55 12.52 -16.69
C GLY A 543 -12.39 11.00 -16.59
N MET A 544 -13.39 10.28 -17.11
CA MET A 544 -13.31 8.81 -17.30
C MET A 544 -12.19 8.43 -18.28
N ASP A 545 -11.68 9.39 -19.05
CA ASP A 545 -10.51 9.24 -19.92
C ASP A 545 -9.22 8.93 -19.16
N VAL A 546 -9.00 9.55 -17.99
CA VAL A 546 -7.82 9.25 -17.15
C VAL A 546 -7.94 7.89 -16.51
N VAL A 547 -9.14 7.51 -16.05
CA VAL A 547 -9.44 6.16 -15.55
C VAL A 547 -9.12 5.14 -16.65
N TYR A 548 -9.66 5.35 -17.84
CA TYR A 548 -9.42 4.49 -19.01
C TYR A 548 -7.93 4.39 -19.35
N THR A 549 -7.22 5.51 -19.38
CA THR A 549 -5.78 5.56 -19.68
C THR A 549 -4.96 4.81 -18.63
N ASN A 550 -5.29 4.95 -17.34
CA ASN A 550 -4.58 4.26 -16.27
C ASN A 550 -4.81 2.74 -16.30
N ILE A 551 -6.05 2.29 -16.53
CA ILE A 551 -6.33 0.86 -16.70
C ILE A 551 -5.66 0.30 -17.96
N ARG A 552 -5.62 1.06 -19.05
CA ARG A 552 -4.89 0.68 -20.27
C ARG A 552 -3.39 0.56 -20.05
N LYS A 553 -2.76 1.39 -19.21
CA LYS A 553 -1.34 1.23 -18.83
C LYS A 553 -1.09 -0.09 -18.11
N LEU A 554 -2.05 -0.54 -17.30
CA LEU A 554 -2.04 -1.86 -16.67
C LEU A 554 -2.44 -3.00 -17.63
N ARG A 555 -2.64 -2.69 -18.92
CA ARG A 555 -3.17 -3.60 -19.95
C ARG A 555 -4.52 -4.21 -19.60
N GLY A 556 -5.26 -3.55 -18.72
CA GLY A 556 -6.61 -3.93 -18.39
C GLY A 556 -7.61 -3.46 -19.43
N SER A 557 -8.82 -3.99 -19.32
CA SER A 557 -10.02 -3.62 -20.08
C SER A 557 -11.10 -3.12 -19.12
N ILE A 558 -11.97 -2.22 -19.59
CA ILE A 558 -13.10 -1.69 -18.83
C ILE A 558 -14.36 -1.89 -19.64
N SER A 559 -15.34 -2.60 -19.10
CA SER A 559 -16.68 -2.70 -19.67
C SER A 559 -17.72 -2.06 -18.76
N ILE A 560 -18.70 -1.41 -19.36
CA ILE A 560 -19.78 -0.69 -18.67
C ILE A 560 -21.11 -1.33 -19.05
N ASP A 561 -21.83 -1.83 -18.06
CA ASP A 561 -23.20 -2.33 -18.20
C ASP A 561 -24.13 -1.44 -17.34
N SER A 562 -25.16 -0.84 -17.95
CA SER A 562 -26.08 0.04 -17.22
C SER A 562 -27.50 -0.11 -17.73
N GLU A 563 -28.44 -0.14 -16.78
CA GLU A 563 -29.86 -0.17 -17.03
C GLU A 563 -30.51 1.09 -16.42
N PRO A 564 -31.25 1.89 -17.21
CA PRO A 564 -31.95 3.07 -16.70
C PRO A 564 -32.87 2.70 -15.54
N GLY A 565 -32.68 3.37 -14.40
CA GLY A 565 -33.44 3.13 -13.18
C GLY A 565 -32.99 1.91 -12.35
N ASN A 566 -32.06 1.08 -12.82
CA ASN A 566 -31.52 -0.06 -12.05
C ASN A 566 -30.04 0.11 -11.65
N GLY A 567 -29.37 1.12 -12.20
CA GLY A 567 -28.01 1.51 -11.82
C GLY A 567 -26.95 1.21 -12.88
N THR A 568 -25.69 1.27 -12.47
CA THR A 568 -24.53 1.08 -13.35
C THR A 568 -23.58 0.05 -12.76
N THR A 569 -23.03 -0.80 -13.61
CA THR A 569 -22.00 -1.78 -13.27
C THR A 569 -20.79 -1.53 -14.16
N PHE A 570 -19.66 -1.25 -13.54
CA PHE A 570 -18.36 -1.19 -14.18
C PHE A 570 -17.59 -2.47 -13.87
N ILE A 571 -16.99 -3.07 -14.89
CA ILE A 571 -16.21 -4.29 -14.78
C ILE A 571 -14.83 -3.99 -15.34
N LEU A 572 -13.84 -3.99 -14.45
CA LEU A 572 -12.44 -3.81 -14.79
C LEU A 572 -11.80 -5.19 -14.80
N ARG A 573 -11.11 -5.55 -15.89
CA ARG A 573 -10.34 -6.80 -15.98
C ARG A 573 -8.89 -6.45 -16.17
N ILE A 574 -8.03 -6.88 -15.26
CA ILE A 574 -6.61 -6.57 -15.28
C ILE A 574 -5.83 -7.89 -15.23
N PRO A 575 -4.99 -8.20 -16.22
CA PRO A 575 -4.21 -9.43 -16.22
C PRO A 575 -3.23 -9.45 -15.05
N LEU A 576 -3.12 -10.59 -14.36
CA LEU A 576 -2.16 -10.76 -13.26
C LEU A 576 -0.71 -10.68 -13.76
N THR A 577 -0.45 -11.02 -15.02
CA THR A 577 0.91 -11.05 -15.58
C THR A 577 1.24 -9.75 -16.30
N LEU A 578 2.17 -8.97 -15.74
CA LEU A 578 2.51 -7.65 -16.29
C LEU A 578 3.47 -7.72 -17.50
N ALA A 579 4.17 -8.84 -17.70
CA ALA A 579 5.28 -8.90 -18.65
C ALA A 579 5.09 -9.87 -19.82
N ILE A 580 4.22 -10.90 -19.74
CA ILE A 580 4.15 -11.96 -20.76
C ILE A 580 2.77 -11.96 -21.40
N VAL A 581 2.73 -11.96 -22.73
CA VAL A 581 1.48 -12.06 -23.50
C VAL A 581 1.61 -13.17 -24.53
N ASP A 582 0.55 -13.96 -24.68
CA ASP A 582 0.41 -14.86 -25.82
C ASP A 582 0.24 -14.03 -27.10
N GLY A 583 1.23 -14.10 -27.97
CA GLY A 583 1.28 -13.37 -29.23
C GLY A 583 1.24 -14.30 -30.43
N MET A 584 0.43 -13.96 -31.43
CA MET A 584 0.50 -14.56 -32.76
C MET A 584 1.54 -13.81 -33.59
N LYS A 585 2.62 -14.50 -33.97
CA LYS A 585 3.67 -13.96 -34.85
C LYS A 585 3.15 -13.97 -36.29
N VAL A 586 3.10 -12.79 -36.89
CA VAL A 586 2.64 -12.57 -38.26
C VAL A 586 3.73 -11.89 -39.08
N ASN A 587 3.78 -12.21 -40.35
CA ASN A 587 4.70 -11.59 -41.30
C ASN A 587 3.99 -10.48 -42.07
N ILE A 588 4.62 -9.31 -42.15
CA ILE A 588 4.15 -8.16 -42.94
C ILE A 588 5.37 -7.60 -43.71
N GLY A 589 5.43 -7.87 -45.01
CA GLY A 589 6.61 -7.71 -45.84
C GLY A 589 7.73 -8.66 -45.40
N ASP A 590 8.91 -8.08 -45.15
CA ASP A 590 10.09 -8.79 -44.63
C ASP A 590 10.22 -8.71 -43.10
N GLN A 591 9.19 -8.20 -42.40
CA GLN A 591 9.24 -7.91 -40.98
C GLN A 591 8.20 -8.71 -40.19
N ILE A 592 8.61 -9.15 -39.00
CA ILE A 592 7.77 -9.90 -38.08
C ILE A 592 7.09 -8.93 -37.10
N TYR A 593 5.78 -9.11 -36.94
CA TYR A 593 4.96 -8.40 -35.97
C TYR A 593 4.24 -9.40 -35.08
N ILE A 594 3.80 -8.93 -33.91
CA ILE A 594 3.03 -9.73 -32.96
C ILE A 594 1.63 -9.12 -32.83
N ILE A 595 0.60 -9.96 -32.97
CA ILE A 595 -0.78 -9.62 -32.62
C ILE A 595 -1.13 -10.35 -31.33
N PRO A 596 -1.64 -9.67 -30.28
CA PRO A 596 -2.11 -10.34 -29.08
C PRO A 596 -3.15 -11.43 -29.40
N ALA A 597 -2.92 -12.66 -28.94
CA ALA A 597 -3.78 -13.79 -29.23
C ALA A 597 -5.21 -13.58 -28.71
N LEU A 598 -5.36 -12.90 -27.57
CA LEU A 598 -6.65 -12.54 -26.97
C LEU A 598 -7.51 -11.64 -27.87
N SER A 599 -6.90 -10.89 -28.79
CA SER A 599 -7.61 -10.06 -29.74
C SER A 599 -7.99 -10.80 -31.02
N ILE A 600 -7.51 -12.03 -31.24
CA ILE A 600 -7.78 -12.80 -32.46
C ILE A 600 -9.03 -13.66 -32.25
N LYS A 601 -10.07 -13.43 -33.04
CA LYS A 601 -11.32 -14.18 -33.00
C LYS A 601 -11.29 -15.39 -33.95
N GLU A 602 -10.98 -15.13 -35.22
CA GLU A 602 -10.92 -16.16 -36.27
C GLU A 602 -9.84 -15.83 -37.30
N VAL A 603 -9.28 -16.87 -37.93
CA VAL A 603 -8.25 -16.75 -38.98
C VAL A 603 -8.75 -17.43 -40.25
N PHE A 604 -8.69 -16.73 -41.37
CA PHE A 604 -9.16 -17.18 -42.67
C PHE A 604 -7.99 -17.27 -43.64
N ARG A 605 -7.87 -18.41 -44.33
CA ARG A 605 -6.85 -18.59 -45.34
C ARG A 605 -7.22 -17.85 -46.63
N GLN A 606 -6.22 -17.61 -47.46
CA GLN A 606 -6.41 -17.07 -48.79
C GLN A 606 -7.47 -17.87 -49.55
N GLY A 607 -8.46 -17.17 -50.13
CA GLY A 607 -9.54 -17.77 -50.92
C GLY A 607 -10.76 -18.20 -50.12
N ASP A 608 -10.69 -18.25 -48.79
CA ASP A 608 -11.83 -18.57 -47.91
C ASP A 608 -12.68 -17.33 -47.56
N TYR A 609 -12.31 -16.15 -48.10
CA TYR A 609 -12.99 -14.89 -47.87
C TYR A 609 -13.12 -14.09 -49.16
N GLU A 610 -14.18 -13.29 -49.26
CA GLU A 610 -14.46 -12.41 -50.40
C GLU A 610 -14.21 -10.95 -50.00
N ILE A 611 -13.57 -10.19 -50.89
CA ILE A 611 -13.35 -8.76 -50.72
C ILE A 611 -14.38 -8.00 -51.56
N VAL A 612 -15.26 -7.26 -50.90
CA VAL A 612 -16.26 -6.39 -51.51
C VAL A 612 -15.83 -4.94 -51.31
N LYS A 613 -15.75 -4.17 -52.41
CA LYS A 613 -15.41 -2.75 -52.37
C LYS A 613 -16.67 -1.89 -52.36
N ASN A 614 -16.79 -1.02 -51.36
CA ASN A 614 -17.83 -0.01 -51.29
C ASN A 614 -17.56 1.14 -52.28
N PRO A 615 -18.59 1.93 -52.66
CA PRO A 615 -18.43 3.11 -53.53
C PRO A 615 -17.42 4.13 -53.01
N ASN A 616 -17.20 4.16 -51.70
CA ASN A 616 -16.26 5.03 -51.01
C ASN A 616 -14.80 4.52 -51.08
N GLY A 617 -14.55 3.36 -51.70
CA GLY A 617 -13.23 2.74 -51.82
C GLY A 617 -12.81 1.87 -50.62
N GLN A 618 -13.63 1.77 -49.57
CA GLN A 618 -13.39 0.88 -48.43
C GLN A 618 -13.62 -0.59 -48.81
N GLU A 619 -12.75 -1.45 -48.31
CA GLU A 619 -12.80 -2.89 -48.53
C GLU A 619 -13.51 -3.56 -47.35
N HIS A 620 -14.41 -4.51 -47.64
CA HIS A 620 -15.19 -5.24 -46.64
C HIS A 620 -15.22 -6.73 -46.96
N SER A 621 -15.37 -7.57 -45.93
CA SER A 621 -15.58 -9.01 -46.06
C SER A 621 -16.86 -9.42 -45.34
N ILE A 622 -17.61 -10.35 -45.94
CA ILE A 622 -18.82 -10.91 -45.33
C ILE A 622 -18.47 -12.23 -44.65
N ILE A 623 -18.53 -12.26 -43.32
CA ILE A 623 -18.25 -13.44 -42.51
C ILE A 623 -19.53 -13.82 -41.77
N ARG A 624 -20.07 -15.02 -42.06
CA ARG A 624 -21.31 -15.55 -41.45
C ARG A 624 -22.51 -14.57 -41.52
N GLY A 625 -22.60 -13.79 -42.60
CA GLY A 625 -23.69 -12.82 -42.82
C GLY A 625 -23.46 -11.43 -42.23
N ASN A 626 -22.36 -11.22 -41.49
CA ASN A 626 -21.96 -9.90 -40.99
C ASN A 626 -20.89 -9.28 -41.89
N CYS A 627 -21.00 -7.97 -42.15
CA CYS A 627 -20.05 -7.23 -42.97
C CYS A 627 -18.99 -6.58 -42.06
N TYR A 628 -17.72 -6.94 -42.26
CA TYR A 628 -16.58 -6.40 -41.52
C TYR A 628 -15.67 -5.58 -42.45
N GLU A 629 -15.17 -4.44 -41.98
CA GLU A 629 -14.17 -3.66 -42.72
C GLU A 629 -12.82 -4.40 -42.75
N ILE A 630 -12.13 -4.29 -43.88
CA ILE A 630 -10.80 -4.85 -44.09
C ILE A 630 -9.76 -3.75 -43.99
N VAL A 631 -8.83 -3.91 -43.08
CA VAL A 631 -7.65 -3.06 -42.91
C VAL A 631 -6.39 -3.82 -43.30
N ARG A 632 -5.72 -3.31 -44.33
CA ARG A 632 -4.41 -3.81 -44.76
C ARG A 632 -3.31 -3.16 -43.92
N VAL A 633 -2.68 -3.93 -43.02
CA VAL A 633 -1.65 -3.39 -42.11
C VAL A 633 -0.46 -2.85 -42.86
N SER A 634 -0.07 -3.49 -43.99
CA SER A 634 0.99 -3.01 -44.87
C SER A 634 0.81 -1.55 -45.25
N ASN A 635 -0.41 -1.16 -45.65
CA ASN A 635 -0.75 0.21 -46.01
C ASN A 635 -0.73 1.17 -44.81
N VAL A 636 -1.19 0.71 -43.63
CA VAL A 636 -1.18 1.53 -42.40
C VAL A 636 0.25 1.86 -41.98
N LEU A 637 1.10 0.84 -41.95
CA LEU A 637 2.50 0.98 -41.56
C LEU A 637 3.33 1.62 -42.68
N GLY A 638 2.84 1.65 -43.92
CA GLY A 638 3.57 2.15 -45.09
C GLY A 638 4.71 1.23 -45.50
N ILE A 639 4.51 -0.07 -45.35
CA ILE A 639 5.45 -1.12 -45.71
C ILE A 639 5.06 -1.66 -47.09
N ASN A 640 6.03 -1.76 -47.98
CA ASN A 640 5.83 -2.41 -49.26
C ASN A 640 5.70 -3.92 -49.04
N SER A 641 4.49 -4.46 -49.12
CA SER A 641 4.26 -5.90 -49.23
C SER A 641 4.07 -6.29 -50.69
N GLU A 642 4.77 -7.34 -51.13
CA GLU A 642 4.60 -7.94 -52.46
C GLU A 642 3.24 -8.66 -52.61
N LYS A 643 2.58 -8.99 -51.49
CA LYS A 643 1.32 -9.77 -51.42
C LYS A 643 0.11 -8.92 -51.05
N ASN A 644 0.03 -7.72 -51.61
CA ASN A 644 -1.06 -6.78 -51.33
C ASN A 644 -2.47 -7.26 -51.71
N ASP A 645 -2.69 -8.44 -52.32
CA ASP A 645 -4.04 -8.99 -52.59
C ASP A 645 -4.22 -10.46 -52.16
N GLU A 646 -3.19 -11.09 -51.59
CA GLU A 646 -3.13 -12.56 -51.38
C GLU A 646 -2.60 -12.93 -49.97
N GLY A 647 -3.15 -12.28 -48.94
CA GLY A 647 -2.76 -12.49 -47.56
C GLY A 647 -3.67 -13.47 -46.79
N ILE A 648 -3.29 -13.73 -45.54
CA ILE A 648 -4.14 -14.36 -44.54
C ILE A 648 -4.96 -13.25 -43.88
N MET A 649 -6.28 -13.44 -43.79
CA MET A 649 -7.17 -12.49 -43.13
C MET A 649 -7.42 -12.95 -41.69
N ILE A 650 -7.22 -12.06 -40.73
CA ILE A 650 -7.40 -12.29 -39.30
C ILE A 650 -8.52 -11.38 -38.83
N LEU A 651 -9.62 -11.96 -38.34
CA LEU A 651 -10.67 -11.20 -37.68
C LEU A 651 -10.22 -10.91 -36.26
N VAL A 652 -10.00 -9.63 -35.96
CA VAL A 652 -9.64 -9.17 -34.63
C VAL A 652 -10.80 -8.43 -33.97
N GLU A 653 -10.90 -8.61 -32.66
CA GLU A 653 -11.93 -8.03 -31.81
C GLU A 653 -11.29 -7.14 -30.73
N SER A 654 -11.93 -6.01 -30.51
CA SER A 654 -11.62 -5.03 -29.47
C SER A 654 -12.94 -4.56 -28.85
N GLU A 655 -12.85 -3.91 -27.69
CA GLU A 655 -13.96 -3.14 -27.09
C GLU A 655 -14.59 -2.13 -28.07
N MET A 656 -13.79 -1.62 -29.03
CA MET A 656 -14.22 -0.61 -30.00
C MET A 656 -14.92 -1.19 -31.24
N GLY A 657 -14.91 -2.52 -31.40
CA GLY A 657 -15.54 -3.20 -32.52
C GLY A 657 -14.69 -4.32 -33.11
N ASN A 658 -15.08 -4.75 -34.31
CA ASN A 658 -14.46 -5.87 -35.01
C ASN A 658 -13.92 -5.41 -36.37
N VAL A 659 -12.69 -5.78 -36.71
CA VAL A 659 -12.08 -5.47 -38.01
C VAL A 659 -11.33 -6.68 -38.54
N CYS A 660 -11.30 -6.82 -39.86
CA CYS A 660 -10.49 -7.82 -40.54
C CYS A 660 -9.14 -7.23 -40.89
N ILE A 661 -8.07 -7.89 -40.47
CA ILE A 661 -6.70 -7.50 -40.76
C ILE A 661 -6.09 -8.45 -41.78
N ILE A 662 -5.47 -7.94 -42.85
CA ILE A 662 -4.73 -8.77 -43.80
C ILE A 662 -3.23 -8.71 -43.51
N VAL A 663 -2.61 -9.89 -43.38
CA VAL A 663 -1.17 -10.10 -43.18
C VAL A 663 -0.62 -11.07 -44.23
N ASP A 664 0.69 -11.10 -44.46
CA ASP A 664 1.27 -11.92 -45.53
C ASP A 664 1.46 -13.39 -45.14
N GLY A 665 1.59 -13.66 -43.83
CA GLY A 665 1.75 -15.01 -43.30
C GLY A 665 1.63 -15.07 -41.78
N ILE A 666 1.38 -16.26 -41.25
CA ILE A 666 1.39 -16.55 -39.81
C ILE A 666 2.52 -17.53 -39.54
N LEU A 667 3.41 -17.18 -38.61
CA LEU A 667 4.55 -17.99 -38.21
C LEU A 667 4.20 -18.94 -37.05
N GLY A 668 3.26 -18.54 -36.19
CA GLY A 668 2.77 -19.34 -35.06
C GLY A 668 2.49 -18.51 -33.82
N GLN A 669 1.99 -19.17 -32.76
CA GLN A 669 1.72 -18.57 -31.46
C GLN A 669 2.93 -18.76 -30.53
N GLN A 670 3.28 -17.74 -29.75
CA GLN A 670 4.34 -17.81 -28.75
C GLN A 670 4.07 -16.83 -27.59
N GLN A 671 4.48 -17.21 -26.39
CA GLN A 671 4.57 -16.29 -25.26
C GLN A 671 5.73 -15.32 -25.46
N VAL A 672 5.42 -14.03 -25.44
CA VAL A 672 6.39 -12.97 -25.65
C VAL A 672 6.43 -12.02 -24.46
N VAL A 673 7.64 -11.68 -24.03
CA VAL A 673 7.82 -10.68 -22.98
C VAL A 673 7.65 -9.30 -23.60
N ILE A 674 6.62 -8.57 -23.19
CA ILE A 674 6.37 -7.20 -23.65
C ILE A 674 7.27 -6.24 -22.89
N LYS A 675 8.15 -5.56 -23.62
CA LYS A 675 8.94 -4.43 -23.16
C LYS A 675 8.31 -3.12 -23.64
N PRO A 676 8.36 -2.05 -22.81
CA PRO A 676 7.90 -0.73 -23.24
C PRO A 676 8.72 -0.26 -24.44
N ILE A 677 8.07 0.47 -25.34
CA ILE A 677 8.74 1.04 -26.51
C ILE A 677 9.72 2.10 -26.00
N PRO A 678 11.03 2.01 -26.34
CA PRO A 678 11.99 3.06 -26.00
C PRO A 678 11.51 4.44 -26.42
N THR A 679 11.76 5.46 -25.60
CA THR A 679 11.36 6.86 -25.87
C THR A 679 11.91 7.41 -27.19
N LEU A 680 13.00 6.83 -27.70
CA LEU A 680 13.52 7.16 -29.03
C LEU A 680 12.58 6.72 -30.16
N LEU A 681 11.79 5.67 -29.97
CA LEU A 681 10.87 5.15 -30.98
C LEU A 681 9.47 5.78 -30.86
N THR A 682 9.13 6.36 -29.71
CA THR A 682 7.85 7.08 -29.52
C THR A 682 7.79 8.41 -30.27
N GLN A 683 8.90 8.89 -30.86
CA GLN A 683 8.91 10.09 -31.70
C GLN A 683 8.28 9.86 -33.10
N PHE A 684 8.04 8.60 -33.49
CA PHE A 684 7.44 8.26 -34.77
C PHE A 684 5.94 8.08 -34.60
N ASP A 685 5.14 8.92 -35.25
CA ASP A 685 3.67 8.92 -35.16
C ASP A 685 3.06 7.53 -35.36
N LYS A 686 3.54 6.76 -36.35
CA LYS A 686 3.04 5.41 -36.62
C LYS A 686 3.33 4.41 -35.50
N VAL A 687 4.47 4.55 -34.82
CA VAL A 687 4.84 3.68 -33.70
C VAL A 687 4.02 4.05 -32.48
N GLN A 688 3.88 5.35 -32.20
CA GLN A 688 3.07 5.84 -31.09
C GLN A 688 1.58 5.50 -31.27
N SER A 689 1.07 5.58 -32.51
CA SER A 689 -0.33 5.35 -32.79
C SER A 689 -0.70 3.87 -32.90
N TYR A 690 0.12 3.01 -33.52
CA TYR A 690 -0.31 1.64 -33.86
C TYR A 690 0.40 0.52 -33.11
N MET A 691 1.32 0.83 -32.18
CA MET A 691 2.08 -0.19 -31.44
C MET A 691 1.84 -0.06 -29.93
N SER A 692 1.60 -1.20 -29.29
CA SER A 692 1.39 -1.29 -27.83
C SER A 692 2.67 -1.60 -27.05
N GLY A 693 3.69 -2.13 -27.72
CA GLY A 693 4.93 -2.59 -27.10
C GLY A 693 5.94 -3.14 -28.08
N CYS A 694 7.08 -3.59 -27.57
CA CYS A 694 8.06 -4.37 -28.32
C CYS A 694 8.42 -5.65 -27.57
N SER A 695 8.95 -6.65 -28.28
CA SER A 695 9.44 -7.88 -27.68
C SER A 695 10.70 -8.35 -28.39
N ILE A 696 11.45 -9.22 -27.73
CA ILE A 696 12.66 -9.84 -28.28
C ILE A 696 12.27 -11.24 -28.73
N LEU A 697 12.45 -11.52 -30.01
CA LEU A 697 12.22 -12.82 -30.60
C LEU A 697 13.36 -13.79 -30.27
N GLU A 698 13.13 -15.08 -30.53
CA GLU A 698 14.06 -16.16 -30.19
C GLU A 698 15.43 -16.07 -30.90
N ASP A 699 15.51 -15.33 -32.00
CA ASP A 699 16.75 -15.07 -32.74
C ASP A 699 17.47 -13.79 -32.27
N GLY A 700 16.95 -13.15 -31.21
CA GLY A 700 17.44 -11.87 -30.70
C GLY A 700 16.97 -10.66 -31.50
N SER A 701 16.17 -10.83 -32.55
CA SER A 701 15.57 -9.72 -33.28
C SER A 701 14.45 -9.06 -32.47
N ILE A 702 14.16 -7.79 -32.75
CA ILE A 702 13.10 -7.05 -32.07
C ILE A 702 11.85 -7.10 -32.93
N SER A 703 10.74 -7.54 -32.34
CA SER A 703 9.41 -7.50 -32.95
C SER A 703 8.53 -6.48 -32.24
N LEU A 704 7.72 -5.75 -33.02
CA LEU A 704 6.73 -4.82 -32.47
C LEU A 704 5.39 -5.53 -32.25
N ILE A 705 4.67 -5.09 -31.23
CA ILE A 705 3.34 -5.62 -30.86
C ILE A 705 2.30 -4.62 -31.32
N LEU A 706 1.37 -5.08 -32.16
CA LEU A 706 0.33 -4.25 -32.76
C LEU A 706 -0.74 -3.87 -31.72
N ASP A 707 -1.16 -2.60 -31.71
CA ASP A 707 -2.33 -2.15 -30.96
C ASP A 707 -3.59 -2.29 -31.83
N VAL A 708 -4.37 -3.32 -31.55
CA VAL A 708 -5.61 -3.62 -32.28
C VAL A 708 -6.64 -2.49 -32.16
N ASN A 709 -6.71 -1.80 -31.02
CA ASN A 709 -7.71 -0.74 -30.82
C ASN A 709 -7.40 0.45 -31.73
N ALA A 710 -6.14 0.82 -31.82
CA ALA A 710 -5.72 1.92 -32.66
C ALA A 710 -5.87 1.61 -34.16
N ILE A 711 -5.68 0.34 -34.56
CA ILE A 711 -5.92 -0.09 -35.93
C ILE A 711 -7.41 0.03 -36.32
N ILE A 712 -8.32 -0.19 -35.37
CA ILE A 712 -9.77 -0.05 -35.56
C ILE A 712 -10.18 1.43 -35.69
N HIS A 713 -9.55 2.33 -34.94
CA HIS A 713 -9.93 3.74 -34.86
C HIS A 713 -9.32 4.65 -35.97
N LYS A 714 -8.53 4.09 -36.88
CA LYS A 714 -7.81 4.73 -38.00
C LYS A 714 -7.92 6.25 -38.21
#